data_AF-A0A933SC38-F1
#
_entry.id   AF-A0A933SC38-F1
#
_cell.length_a   1.000
_cell.length_b   1.000
_cell.length_c   1.000
_cell.angle_alpha   90.00
_cell.angle_beta   90.00
_cell.angle_gamma   90.00
#
_symmetry.space_group_name_H-M   'P 1'
#
loop_
_entity.id
_entity.type
_entity.pdbx_description
1 polymer ?
#
loop_
_entity_poly.entity_id
_entity_poly.type
_entity_poly.pdbx_seq_one_letter_code
_entity_poly.pdbx_strand_id
1 'polypeptide(L)'
;MTVPSGRSLPRRALAVLLAFAVLAPLASAMLTGARKRDVLPTIVFVQRNDVPGSGIVPGVGPAGRSIVTGGRLVVRESDGRMHPLVADGRFYDVADPAVSYDGRWVAFAAVTARDSAWRLWVCDAGGRDVRALTRSDRPAAAGPAKFARYDDFDPCWLPDGRVVFASTRYPLLSQQGPVASNLFVVNADGSGLTRITTERQGGEEPSVDPTDGRLLYARWFFNRYRAADNTAGIVAGFEGAMSADTVDLWHAGGIEYDGDHLRLAGGEPRTRTGQQAYQPIMLRDTTFVGVRAERTNLMRSGRLGLQAFAKRFGAARPLFGFGAAQGWSACAPLALPDGRVLFSMDEHGTGNFDLYVCEASGAGLQQVTQAPGTLELDAALLAPRPLPPPPLYGKGWPDPADAAPRTTVDAVRADERTSRFDCFNVFTNADVDAPFPDGLPVQRGLRIRFYTAMPRPDAEGADSLVLLRETPVSPQGGVHVDTAPSDLPMFEQIVDASGKVLRSASGPTHVAGFNWTRPGTGTKCVGCHAGHSAQPVAVSAGDAEWFNAAPSAHATASSSQREGTGPAALVDRRTRGELTQVAWLADTSAAQWVRLQWQEIMETRAVVLYALRGKTKEGGPWRVRRGELVFFQQGREVGRVPVARELSAEGTRFDFPPVRMDALEFRPTVVDGKLRGRPITGLAEITTSSRLAWE
;
A
#
# COMPACT_ATOMS: atom_id res chain seq x y z
N MET A 1 -90.76 -5.69 -40.21
CA MET A 1 -90.19 -6.84 -40.97
C MET A 1 -88.95 -7.32 -40.25
N THR A 2 -88.84 -8.63 -40.10
CA THR A 2 -87.81 -9.44 -39.42
C THR A 2 -86.41 -9.38 -40.08
N VAL A 3 -85.33 -9.30 -39.26
CA VAL A 3 -84.08 -10.15 -39.15
C VAL A 3 -83.56 -10.90 -40.41
N PRO A 4 -82.24 -11.22 -40.65
CA PRO A 4 -80.95 -11.01 -39.93
C PRO A 4 -79.73 -10.52 -40.78
N SER A 5 -78.59 -10.19 -40.13
CA SER A 5 -77.32 -10.96 -40.18
C SER A 5 -76.03 -10.12 -39.96
N GLY A 6 -75.37 -10.39 -38.83
CA GLY A 6 -73.97 -10.87 -38.86
C GLY A 6 -72.81 -9.92 -39.17
N ARG A 7 -72.55 -8.98 -38.26
CA ARG A 7 -71.27 -8.80 -37.51
C ARG A 7 -69.92 -8.54 -38.23
N SER A 8 -69.45 -7.32 -37.90
CA SER A 8 -68.21 -6.96 -37.17
C SER A 8 -66.88 -6.82 -37.92
N LEU A 9 -66.41 -5.57 -37.90
CA LEU A 9 -65.08 -5.05 -38.23
C LEU A 9 -63.98 -5.53 -37.26
N PRO A 10 -62.72 -5.66 -37.73
CA PRO A 10 -61.58 -5.54 -36.84
C PRO A 10 -60.60 -4.43 -37.27
N ARG A 11 -60.06 -3.73 -36.27
CA ARG A 11 -58.86 -2.89 -36.35
C ARG A 11 -57.80 -3.51 -35.43
N ARG A 12 -56.56 -3.52 -35.92
CA ARG A 12 -55.27 -4.00 -35.34
C ARG A 12 -54.86 -5.40 -35.79
N ALA A 13 -53.64 -5.51 -36.32
CA ALA A 13 -52.61 -6.53 -36.05
C ALA A 13 -51.70 -6.80 -37.27
N LEU A 14 -50.39 -6.86 -37.00
CA LEU A 14 -49.41 -7.86 -37.45
C LEU A 14 -49.26 -8.21 -38.96
N ALA A 15 -48.02 -8.03 -39.42
CA ALA A 15 -47.19 -9.04 -40.10
C ALA A 15 -47.51 -9.51 -41.54
N VAL A 16 -46.47 -9.33 -42.39
CA VAL A 16 -45.80 -10.42 -43.15
C VAL A 16 -46.51 -10.93 -44.41
N LEU A 17 -46.02 -10.56 -45.61
CA LEU A 17 -45.28 -11.44 -46.55
C LEU A 17 -45.19 -10.87 -47.98
N LEU A 18 -44.01 -11.15 -48.58
CA LEU A 18 -43.73 -11.32 -50.01
C LEU A 18 -43.46 -10.07 -50.87
N ALA A 19 -42.25 -9.56 -50.72
CA ALA A 19 -41.40 -9.26 -51.87
C ALA A 19 -40.03 -9.95 -51.64
N PHE A 20 -39.94 -11.21 -52.07
CA PHE A 20 -38.69 -11.96 -52.20
C PHE A 20 -38.08 -11.65 -53.58
N ALA A 21 -36.75 -11.61 -53.64
CA ALA A 21 -35.87 -11.41 -54.80
C ALA A 21 -35.45 -9.95 -55.06
N VAL A 22 -34.27 -9.62 -54.50
CA VAL A 22 -33.19 -8.72 -54.94
C VAL A 22 -32.61 -8.07 -53.69
N LEU A 23 -31.72 -8.80 -52.99
CA LEU A 23 -30.64 -8.30 -52.11
C LEU A 23 -29.96 -9.48 -51.38
N ALA A 24 -28.99 -10.10 -52.06
CA ALA A 24 -27.90 -10.88 -51.45
C ALA A 24 -26.72 -10.85 -52.46
N PRO A 25 -25.47 -10.55 -52.06
CA PRO A 25 -24.87 -10.94 -50.80
C PRO A 25 -24.19 -9.77 -50.04
N LEU A 26 -24.85 -9.27 -48.99
CA LEU A 26 -24.21 -8.47 -47.94
C LEU A 26 -24.66 -9.03 -46.58
N ALA A 27 -24.52 -10.34 -46.43
CA ALA A 27 -24.80 -11.07 -45.20
C ALA A 27 -23.88 -12.28 -45.10
N SER A 28 -22.57 -12.01 -45.02
CA SER A 28 -21.58 -12.98 -44.50
C SER A 28 -20.36 -12.27 -43.89
N ALA A 29 -20.56 -11.08 -43.31
CA ALA A 29 -19.51 -10.33 -42.62
C ALA A 29 -19.93 -9.82 -41.22
N MET A 30 -21.06 -10.29 -40.69
CA MET A 30 -21.50 -9.96 -39.33
C MET A 30 -21.79 -11.25 -38.56
N LEU A 31 -20.72 -12.00 -38.27
CA LEU A 31 -20.63 -12.99 -37.19
C LEU A 31 -19.17 -13.44 -36.91
N THR A 32 -18.18 -12.71 -37.42
CA THR A 32 -16.81 -12.75 -36.91
C THR A 32 -16.39 -11.31 -36.64
N GLY A 33 -16.85 -10.77 -35.51
CA GLY A 33 -16.11 -9.71 -34.84
C GLY A 33 -14.79 -10.32 -34.38
N ALA A 34 -13.87 -10.55 -35.31
CA ALA A 34 -12.49 -10.82 -35.00
C ALA A 34 -12.02 -9.58 -34.23
N ARG A 35 -11.98 -9.68 -32.90
CA ARG A 35 -11.18 -8.77 -32.07
C ARG A 35 -9.85 -8.69 -32.81
N LYS A 36 -9.42 -7.49 -33.21
CA LYS A 36 -8.02 -7.28 -33.58
C LYS A 36 -7.23 -8.02 -32.49
N ARG A 37 -6.42 -9.02 -32.85
CA ARG A 37 -5.47 -9.60 -31.90
C ARG A 37 -4.66 -8.39 -31.43
N ASP A 38 -4.88 -7.96 -30.20
CA ASP A 38 -4.21 -6.79 -29.64
C ASP A 38 -2.72 -7.12 -29.62
N VAL A 39 -1.98 -6.53 -30.57
CA VAL A 39 -0.56 -6.81 -30.77
C VAL A 39 0.17 -6.46 -29.48
N LEU A 40 0.81 -7.46 -28.88
CA LEU A 40 1.68 -7.23 -27.73
C LEU A 40 2.96 -6.56 -28.22
N PRO A 41 3.51 -5.54 -27.53
CA PRO A 41 4.81 -5.00 -27.89
C PRO A 41 5.92 -6.06 -27.76
N THR A 42 7.09 -5.79 -28.35
CA THR A 42 8.27 -6.62 -28.12
C THR A 42 8.63 -6.60 -26.63
N ILE A 43 8.89 -7.77 -26.07
CA ILE A 43 9.25 -7.97 -24.66
C ILE A 43 10.50 -8.83 -24.55
N VAL A 44 11.23 -8.67 -23.45
CA VAL A 44 12.27 -9.59 -22.99
C VAL A 44 11.81 -10.22 -21.68
N PHE A 45 12.06 -11.50 -21.48
CA PHE A 45 11.69 -12.23 -20.26
C PHE A 45 12.71 -13.35 -20.01
N VAL A 46 12.61 -14.02 -18.87
CA VAL A 46 13.48 -15.15 -18.54
C VAL A 46 12.71 -16.46 -18.71
N GLN A 47 13.38 -17.48 -19.27
CA GLN A 47 12.95 -18.87 -19.19
C GLN A 47 13.87 -19.58 -18.21
N ARG A 48 13.33 -20.04 -17.09
CA ARG A 48 14.09 -20.70 -16.02
C ARG A 48 13.59 -22.12 -15.79
N ASN A 49 14.44 -22.99 -15.27
CA ASN A 49 14.01 -24.32 -14.86
C ASN A 49 13.22 -24.26 -13.54
N ASP A 50 12.35 -25.26 -13.35
CA ASP A 50 11.56 -25.40 -12.14
C ASP A 50 12.39 -25.85 -10.92
N VAL A 51 11.73 -25.84 -9.76
CA VAL A 51 12.31 -26.33 -8.51
C VAL A 51 11.34 -27.36 -7.92
N PRO A 52 11.36 -28.61 -8.42
CA PRO A 52 10.32 -29.59 -8.15
C PRO A 52 10.07 -29.81 -6.65
N GLY A 53 8.80 -29.80 -6.24
CA GLY A 53 8.38 -30.10 -4.87
C GLY A 53 8.78 -29.06 -3.80
N SER A 54 9.40 -27.93 -4.17
CA SER A 54 9.89 -26.95 -3.21
C SER A 54 8.83 -25.95 -2.72
N GLY A 55 7.85 -25.64 -3.58
CA GLY A 55 6.90 -24.53 -3.39
C GLY A 55 7.56 -23.14 -3.49
N ILE A 56 8.72 -23.05 -4.15
CA ILE A 56 9.47 -21.83 -4.41
C ILE A 56 9.29 -21.44 -5.88
N VAL A 57 9.00 -20.17 -6.12
CA VAL A 57 9.11 -19.56 -7.45
C VAL A 57 10.47 -18.86 -7.51
N PRO A 58 11.36 -19.20 -8.47
CA PRO A 58 12.64 -18.51 -8.63
C PRO A 58 12.46 -17.00 -8.76
N GLY A 59 13.33 -16.20 -8.15
CA GLY A 59 13.22 -14.73 -8.08
C GLY A 59 12.35 -14.24 -6.91
N VAL A 60 11.37 -15.03 -6.43
CA VAL A 60 10.40 -14.54 -5.44
C VAL A 60 10.87 -14.74 -3.99
N GLY A 61 11.15 -13.64 -3.31
CA GLY A 61 11.32 -13.55 -1.85
C GLY A 61 12.62 -14.17 -1.31
N PRO A 62 12.79 -14.23 0.03
CA PRO A 62 14.01 -14.72 0.69
C PRO A 62 14.57 -16.05 0.21
N ALA A 63 13.72 -17.02 -0.08
CA ALA A 63 14.16 -18.34 -0.54
C ALA A 63 14.32 -18.45 -2.06
N GLY A 64 13.68 -17.58 -2.84
CA GLY A 64 13.67 -17.62 -4.30
C GLY A 64 14.68 -16.70 -4.98
N ARG A 65 15.02 -15.55 -4.38
CA ARG A 65 15.80 -14.46 -5.01
C ARG A 65 17.16 -14.87 -5.59
N SER A 66 17.84 -15.83 -4.94
CA SER A 66 19.21 -16.22 -5.31
C SER A 66 19.33 -17.68 -5.72
N ILE A 67 18.21 -18.39 -5.90
CA ILE A 67 18.24 -19.78 -6.35
C ILE A 67 18.73 -19.85 -7.79
N VAL A 68 19.61 -20.80 -8.08
CA VAL A 68 20.20 -21.02 -9.40
C VAL A 68 19.60 -22.30 -9.96
N THR A 69 18.73 -22.17 -10.97
CA THR A 69 18.01 -23.28 -11.61
C THR A 69 18.50 -23.54 -13.03
N GLY A 70 19.15 -22.54 -13.62
CA GLY A 70 19.52 -22.53 -15.03
C GLY A 70 18.42 -21.89 -15.86
N GLY A 71 18.82 -21.09 -16.85
CA GLY A 71 17.87 -20.30 -17.62
C GLY A 71 18.50 -19.45 -18.70
N ARG A 72 17.66 -18.79 -19.50
CA ARG A 72 18.07 -17.92 -20.61
C ARG A 72 17.15 -16.71 -20.76
N LEU A 73 17.69 -15.65 -21.35
CA LEU A 73 16.95 -14.43 -21.72
C LEU A 73 16.34 -14.63 -23.10
N VAL A 74 15.03 -14.38 -23.21
CA VAL A 74 14.27 -14.58 -24.45
C VAL A 74 13.59 -13.28 -24.84
N VAL A 75 13.73 -12.91 -26.11
CA VAL A 75 12.94 -11.86 -26.74
C VAL A 75 11.73 -12.50 -27.41
N ARG A 76 10.54 -11.97 -27.13
CA ARG A 76 9.34 -12.21 -27.92
C ARG A 76 9.00 -10.94 -28.69
N GLU A 77 9.07 -11.03 -30.01
CA GLU A 77 8.71 -9.94 -30.92
C GLU A 77 7.21 -9.68 -30.92
N SER A 78 6.81 -8.52 -31.46
CA SER A 78 5.40 -8.17 -31.58
C SER A 78 4.59 -9.14 -32.46
N ASP A 79 5.25 -9.80 -33.40
CA ASP A 79 4.65 -10.85 -34.25
C ASP A 79 4.54 -12.23 -33.56
N GLY A 80 5.11 -12.37 -32.36
CA GLY A 80 5.13 -13.60 -31.58
C GLY A 80 6.36 -14.49 -31.76
N ARG A 81 7.29 -14.14 -32.65
CA ARG A 81 8.56 -14.88 -32.81
C ARG A 81 9.39 -14.77 -31.54
N MET A 82 9.90 -15.89 -31.05
CA MET A 82 10.79 -15.97 -29.89
C MET A 82 12.22 -16.33 -30.30
N HIS A 83 13.20 -15.71 -29.66
CA HIS A 83 14.62 -16.01 -29.86
C HIS A 83 15.44 -15.57 -28.64
N PRO A 84 16.60 -16.19 -28.36
CA PRO A 84 17.45 -15.77 -27.24
C PRO A 84 17.98 -14.35 -27.46
N LEU A 85 17.98 -13.52 -26.41
CA LEU A 85 18.59 -12.19 -26.47
C LEU A 85 20.11 -12.30 -26.52
N VAL A 86 20.70 -13.16 -25.68
CA VAL A 86 22.15 -13.41 -25.62
C VAL A 86 22.43 -14.85 -26.03
N ALA A 87 23.62 -15.10 -26.60
CA ALA A 87 24.00 -16.44 -27.04
C ALA A 87 23.88 -17.48 -25.92
N ASP A 88 23.29 -18.64 -26.25
CA ASP A 88 23.15 -19.77 -25.33
C ASP A 88 24.52 -20.21 -24.78
N GLY A 89 24.54 -20.65 -23.52
CA GLY A 89 25.76 -21.11 -22.84
C GLY A 89 26.69 -20.00 -22.35
N ARG A 90 26.41 -18.71 -22.64
CA ARG A 90 27.16 -17.59 -22.08
C ARG A 90 27.00 -17.46 -20.56
N PHE A 91 25.80 -17.73 -20.07
CA PHE A 91 25.45 -17.75 -18.65
C PHE A 91 24.86 -19.11 -18.31
N TYR A 92 25.05 -19.52 -17.05
CA TYR A 92 24.39 -20.71 -16.53
C TYR A 92 22.92 -20.42 -16.21
N ASP A 93 22.65 -19.28 -15.57
CA ASP A 93 21.29 -18.82 -15.22
C ASP A 93 21.21 -17.29 -15.32
N VAL A 94 20.00 -16.78 -15.52
CA VAL A 94 19.67 -15.36 -15.69
C VAL A 94 18.31 -15.06 -15.05
N ALA A 95 18.15 -13.82 -14.59
CA ALA A 95 16.93 -13.34 -13.94
C ALA A 95 16.72 -11.84 -14.20
N ASP A 96 15.50 -11.38 -13.96
CA ASP A 96 15.14 -9.97 -13.76
C ASP A 96 15.63 -9.01 -14.87
N PRO A 97 15.23 -9.19 -16.14
CA PRO A 97 15.61 -8.25 -17.18
C PRO A 97 14.90 -6.90 -16.98
N ALA A 98 15.64 -5.81 -17.19
CA ALA A 98 15.12 -4.46 -17.14
C ALA A 98 15.65 -3.64 -18.31
N VAL A 99 14.77 -2.87 -18.93
CA VAL A 99 15.06 -2.11 -20.15
C VAL A 99 15.18 -0.62 -19.84
N SER A 100 16.20 0.03 -20.42
CA SER A 100 16.41 1.48 -20.31
C SER A 100 15.24 2.25 -20.93
N TYR A 101 15.01 3.49 -20.47
CA TYR A 101 13.87 4.29 -20.92
C TYR A 101 13.87 4.57 -22.44
N ASP A 102 15.05 4.67 -23.04
CA ASP A 102 15.23 4.81 -24.49
C ASP A 102 15.10 3.49 -25.27
N GLY A 103 14.91 2.35 -24.59
CA GLY A 103 14.79 1.02 -25.18
C GLY A 103 16.08 0.44 -25.75
N ARG A 104 17.24 1.05 -25.48
CA ARG A 104 18.52 0.68 -26.13
C ARG A 104 19.36 -0.32 -25.35
N TRP A 105 19.17 -0.39 -24.04
CA TRP A 105 19.97 -1.22 -23.14
C TRP A 105 19.10 -2.13 -22.29
N VAL A 106 19.56 -3.35 -22.07
CA VAL A 106 18.93 -4.33 -21.18
C VAL A 106 19.92 -4.66 -20.07
N ALA A 107 19.54 -4.36 -18.83
CA ALA A 107 20.22 -4.84 -17.63
C ALA A 107 19.55 -6.14 -17.17
N PHE A 108 20.30 -7.06 -16.57
CA PHE A 108 19.77 -8.33 -16.07
C PHE A 108 20.71 -8.92 -15.02
N ALA A 109 20.20 -9.77 -14.15
CA ALA A 109 21.01 -10.55 -13.22
C ALA A 109 21.46 -11.87 -13.88
N ALA A 110 22.69 -12.31 -13.65
CA ALA A 110 23.18 -13.58 -14.18
C ALA A 110 24.26 -14.23 -13.31
N VAL A 111 24.38 -15.55 -13.46
CA VAL A 111 25.51 -16.35 -12.95
C VAL A 111 26.23 -17.04 -14.11
N THR A 112 27.55 -17.02 -14.09
CA THR A 112 28.40 -17.63 -15.13
C THR A 112 28.63 -19.13 -14.91
N ALA A 113 28.52 -19.60 -13.67
CA ALA A 113 28.56 -21.00 -13.29
C ALA A 113 27.60 -21.24 -12.10
N ARG A 114 27.28 -22.51 -11.82
CA ARG A 114 26.28 -22.91 -10.82
C ARG A 114 26.56 -22.37 -9.40
N ASP A 115 27.82 -22.20 -9.05
CA ASP A 115 28.31 -21.73 -7.75
C ASP A 115 28.69 -20.24 -7.73
N SER A 116 28.63 -19.56 -8.89
CA SER A 116 28.95 -18.13 -9.01
C SER A 116 27.92 -17.27 -8.29
N ALA A 117 28.36 -16.11 -7.79
CA ALA A 117 27.47 -15.07 -7.27
C ALA A 117 26.64 -14.42 -8.40
N TRP A 118 25.39 -14.06 -8.10
CA TRP A 118 24.58 -13.26 -9.01
C TRP A 118 25.21 -11.88 -9.17
N ARG A 119 25.41 -11.46 -10.41
CA ARG A 119 25.91 -10.12 -10.76
C ARG A 119 25.01 -9.52 -11.81
N LEU A 120 25.01 -8.19 -11.87
CA LEU A 120 24.32 -7.48 -12.92
C LEU A 120 25.19 -7.40 -14.16
N TRP A 121 24.55 -7.60 -15.30
CA TRP A 121 25.11 -7.46 -16.62
C TRP A 121 24.25 -6.50 -17.43
N VAL A 122 24.84 -5.94 -18.48
CA VAL A 122 24.14 -5.09 -19.43
C VAL A 122 24.54 -5.45 -20.84
N CYS A 123 23.58 -5.40 -21.77
CA CYS A 123 23.79 -5.56 -23.21
C CYS A 123 22.94 -4.55 -23.99
N ASP A 124 23.25 -4.35 -25.27
CA ASP A 124 22.36 -3.60 -26.15
C ASP A 124 21.06 -4.38 -26.40
N ALA A 125 20.02 -3.71 -26.90
CA ALA A 125 18.72 -4.33 -27.20
C ALA A 125 18.78 -5.47 -28.23
N GLY A 126 19.90 -5.63 -28.94
CA GLY A 126 20.15 -6.73 -29.87
C GLY A 126 21.04 -7.84 -29.29
N GLY A 127 21.37 -7.80 -28.00
CA GLY A 127 22.15 -8.83 -27.32
C GLY A 127 23.67 -8.71 -27.43
N ARG A 128 24.18 -7.60 -27.97
CA ARG A 128 25.62 -7.34 -28.12
C ARG A 128 26.14 -6.51 -26.96
N ASP A 129 27.46 -6.26 -26.96
CA ASP A 129 28.14 -5.44 -25.95
C ASP A 129 27.88 -5.87 -24.50
N VAL A 130 27.69 -7.17 -24.31
CA VAL A 130 27.41 -7.77 -23.01
C VAL A 130 28.62 -7.60 -22.10
N ARG A 131 28.43 -6.86 -20.99
CA ARG A 131 29.46 -6.58 -19.99
C ARG A 131 28.90 -6.64 -18.58
N ALA A 132 29.74 -6.98 -17.61
CA ALA A 132 29.38 -6.91 -16.20
C ALA A 132 29.19 -5.45 -15.78
N LEU A 133 28.06 -5.15 -15.15
CA LEU A 133 27.73 -3.86 -14.55
C LEU A 133 28.18 -3.83 -13.08
N THR A 134 28.00 -4.93 -12.34
CA THR A 134 28.51 -5.07 -10.97
C THR A 134 29.62 -6.10 -10.89
N ARG A 135 30.52 -5.93 -9.91
CA ARG A 135 31.66 -6.82 -9.64
C ARG A 135 31.78 -7.06 -8.15
N SER A 136 32.50 -8.11 -7.80
CA SER A 136 32.91 -8.31 -6.40
C SER A 136 33.92 -7.23 -6.02
N ASP A 137 33.57 -6.42 -5.04
CA ASP A 137 34.37 -5.31 -4.49
C ASP A 137 34.69 -5.49 -3.00
N ARG A 138 34.09 -6.49 -2.35
CA ARG A 138 34.44 -6.90 -0.99
C ARG A 138 35.59 -7.92 -1.02
N PRO A 139 36.64 -7.75 -0.19
CA PRO A 139 37.68 -8.77 -0.04
C PRO A 139 37.08 -10.08 0.46
N ALA A 140 37.46 -11.21 -0.15
CA ALA A 140 36.95 -12.55 0.16
C ALA A 140 37.14 -13.00 1.63
N ALA A 141 37.95 -12.27 2.42
CA ALA A 141 38.33 -12.59 3.79
C ALA A 141 37.72 -11.67 4.87
N ALA A 142 36.89 -10.67 4.51
CA ALA A 142 36.41 -9.68 5.47
C ALA A 142 35.05 -10.07 6.12
N GLY A 143 35.11 -10.76 7.25
CA GLY A 143 33.97 -11.01 8.15
C GLY A 143 33.48 -12.47 8.19
N PRO A 144 32.32 -12.73 8.81
CA PRO A 144 31.75 -14.08 8.92
C PRO A 144 31.57 -14.77 7.56
N ALA A 145 31.87 -16.06 7.47
CA ALA A 145 31.80 -16.85 6.22
C ALA A 145 30.46 -16.74 5.49
N LYS A 146 29.35 -16.59 6.21
CA LYS A 146 28.00 -16.37 5.65
C LYS A 146 27.85 -15.12 4.77
N PHE A 147 28.76 -14.14 4.89
CA PHE A 147 28.78 -12.91 4.09
C PHE A 147 29.92 -12.88 3.07
N ALA A 148 30.68 -13.99 2.93
CA ALA A 148 31.77 -14.08 1.95
C ALA A 148 31.25 -14.03 0.50
N ARG A 149 30.02 -14.52 0.28
CA ARG A 149 29.28 -14.41 -0.98
C ARG A 149 28.07 -13.49 -0.77
N TYR A 150 27.82 -12.64 -1.75
CA TYR A 150 26.64 -11.79 -1.85
C TYR A 150 26.22 -11.74 -3.31
N ASP A 151 24.96 -11.41 -3.54
CA ASP A 151 24.24 -11.49 -4.80
C ASP A 151 23.67 -10.10 -5.13
N ASP A 152 23.75 -9.69 -6.40
CA ASP A 152 23.11 -8.50 -6.95
C ASP A 152 22.04 -8.95 -7.96
N PHE A 153 20.80 -8.46 -7.81
CA PHE A 153 19.61 -8.91 -8.53
C PHE A 153 18.55 -7.78 -8.64
N ASP A 154 17.42 -8.04 -9.29
CA ASP A 154 16.32 -7.08 -9.53
C ASP A 154 16.77 -5.69 -10.07
N PRO A 155 17.52 -5.59 -11.19
CA PRO A 155 17.87 -4.30 -11.74
C PRO A 155 16.63 -3.55 -12.24
N CYS A 156 16.65 -2.23 -12.14
CA CYS A 156 15.63 -1.33 -12.67
C CYS A 156 16.29 -0.05 -13.16
N TRP A 157 16.00 0.33 -14.40
CA TRP A 157 16.50 1.57 -14.97
C TRP A 157 15.73 2.77 -14.42
N LEU A 158 16.48 3.77 -13.97
CA LEU A 158 15.96 5.08 -13.61
C LEU A 158 15.85 5.98 -14.87
N PRO A 159 14.94 6.96 -14.90
CA PRO A 159 14.78 7.91 -16.00
C PRO A 159 16.05 8.71 -16.33
N ASP A 160 16.96 8.84 -15.37
CA ASP A 160 18.24 9.55 -15.52
C ASP A 160 19.38 8.68 -16.07
N GLY A 161 19.10 7.42 -16.41
CA GLY A 161 20.08 6.49 -16.99
C GLY A 161 20.93 5.72 -15.96
N ARG A 162 20.67 5.88 -14.66
CA ARG A 162 21.25 5.00 -13.64
C ARG A 162 20.46 3.70 -13.52
N VAL A 163 21.05 2.71 -12.84
CA VAL A 163 20.40 1.44 -12.50
C VAL A 163 20.29 1.35 -10.98
N VAL A 164 19.06 1.20 -10.48
CA VAL A 164 18.80 0.78 -9.10
C VAL A 164 18.63 -0.74 -9.08
N PHE A 165 19.05 -1.40 -8.01
CA PHE A 165 18.97 -2.86 -7.90
C PHE A 165 18.98 -3.32 -6.45
N ALA A 166 18.54 -4.56 -6.21
CA ALA A 166 18.60 -5.20 -4.91
C ALA A 166 19.91 -5.97 -4.72
N SER A 167 20.47 -5.93 -3.51
CA SER A 167 21.72 -6.64 -3.22
C SER A 167 21.81 -7.09 -1.77
N THR A 168 22.43 -8.26 -1.57
CA THR A 168 22.80 -8.80 -0.24
C THR A 168 24.22 -8.40 0.18
N ARG A 169 24.85 -7.46 -0.54
CA ARG A 169 26.22 -6.96 -0.28
C ARG A 169 26.39 -6.35 1.11
N TYR A 170 25.35 -5.69 1.61
CA TYR A 170 25.35 -5.16 2.97
C TYR A 170 25.23 -6.32 3.97
N PRO A 171 26.23 -6.56 4.84
CA PRO A 171 26.34 -7.79 5.64
C PRO A 171 25.37 -7.81 6.82
N LEU A 172 24.09 -8.03 6.53
CA LEU A 172 23.01 -8.03 7.49
C LEU A 172 22.20 -9.32 7.35
N LEU A 173 21.75 -9.90 8.46
CA LEU A 173 20.68 -10.91 8.41
C LEU A 173 19.40 -10.29 8.93
N SER A 174 18.26 -10.65 8.34
CA SER A 174 16.93 -10.33 8.83
C SER A 174 16.74 -10.87 10.26
N GLN A 175 15.77 -10.34 10.99
CA GLN A 175 15.42 -10.84 12.33
C GLN A 175 14.88 -12.27 12.31
N GLN A 176 14.55 -12.79 11.12
CA GLN A 176 14.10 -14.17 10.92
C GLN A 176 15.21 -15.10 10.38
N GLY A 177 16.42 -14.58 10.11
CA GLY A 177 17.60 -15.40 9.80
C GLY A 177 18.22 -15.24 8.41
N PRO A 178 17.46 -15.14 7.30
CA PRO A 178 18.02 -14.96 5.96
C PRO A 178 18.89 -13.71 5.81
N VAL A 179 19.76 -13.69 4.80
CA VAL A 179 20.53 -12.49 4.45
C VAL A 179 19.56 -11.41 3.97
N ALA A 180 19.64 -10.23 4.58
CA ALA A 180 18.80 -9.11 4.21
C ALA A 180 19.33 -8.46 2.93
N SER A 181 18.40 -8.07 2.07
CA SER A 181 18.67 -7.27 0.86
C SER A 181 18.46 -5.79 1.14
N ASN A 182 19.18 -4.95 0.41
CA ASN A 182 18.97 -3.50 0.37
C ASN A 182 19.08 -3.03 -1.08
N LEU A 183 18.51 -1.87 -1.38
CA LEU A 183 18.65 -1.25 -2.69
C LEU A 183 19.94 -0.44 -2.80
N PHE A 184 20.52 -0.51 -3.98
CA PHE A 184 21.72 0.20 -4.40
C PHE A 184 21.46 0.87 -5.74
N VAL A 185 22.17 1.97 -5.99
CA VAL A 185 22.18 2.67 -7.28
C VAL A 185 23.60 2.64 -7.85
N VAL A 186 23.71 2.51 -9.17
CA VAL A 186 24.98 2.54 -9.91
C VAL A 186 24.81 3.27 -11.24
N ASN A 187 25.87 3.92 -11.72
CA ASN A 187 25.89 4.49 -13.06
C ASN A 187 25.91 3.37 -14.11
N ALA A 188 25.45 3.67 -15.33
CA ALA A 188 25.44 2.69 -16.43
C ALA A 188 26.82 2.15 -16.80
N ASP A 189 27.90 2.85 -16.45
CA ASP A 189 29.29 2.41 -16.64
C ASP A 189 29.83 1.52 -15.50
N GLY A 190 29.06 1.33 -14.43
CA GLY A 190 29.44 0.57 -13.23
C GLY A 190 30.09 1.41 -12.12
N SER A 191 30.28 2.71 -12.33
CA SER A 191 30.81 3.63 -11.31
C SER A 191 29.74 4.14 -10.34
N GLY A 192 30.16 4.81 -9.27
CA GLY A 192 29.23 5.52 -8.37
C GLY A 192 28.31 4.63 -7.54
N LEU A 193 28.66 3.35 -7.37
CA LEU A 193 27.86 2.40 -6.61
C LEU A 193 27.61 2.90 -5.18
N THR A 194 26.34 3.04 -4.81
CA THR A 194 25.93 3.53 -3.48
C THR A 194 24.69 2.80 -2.98
N ARG A 195 24.65 2.44 -1.69
CA ARG A 195 23.43 1.92 -1.03
C ARG A 195 22.47 3.08 -0.75
N ILE A 196 21.18 2.89 -1.01
CA ILE A 196 20.15 3.93 -0.82
C ILE A 196 19.09 3.57 0.22
N THR A 197 18.93 2.30 0.59
CA THR A 197 18.00 1.90 1.67
C THR A 197 18.75 1.48 2.94
N THR A 198 18.07 1.55 4.08
CA THR A 198 18.54 0.98 5.36
C THR A 198 17.51 -0.01 5.91
N GLU A 199 17.14 -0.99 5.08
CA GLU A 199 16.21 -2.04 5.45
C GLU A 199 16.81 -2.96 6.52
N ARG A 200 16.02 -3.23 7.57
CA ARG A 200 16.37 -4.23 8.57
C ARG A 200 16.14 -5.65 8.05
N GLN A 201 15.06 -5.88 7.30
CA GLN A 201 14.64 -7.24 6.92
C GLN A 201 14.96 -7.59 5.47
N GLY A 202 14.69 -6.67 4.54
CA GLY A 202 14.92 -6.86 3.10
C GLY A 202 14.16 -5.82 2.26
N GLY A 203 14.75 -5.39 1.16
CA GLY A 203 14.15 -4.49 0.17
C GLY A 203 14.54 -4.93 -1.25
N GLU A 204 13.53 -5.13 -2.12
CA GLU A 204 13.63 -5.87 -3.40
C GLU A 204 12.66 -5.34 -4.45
N GLU A 205 12.78 -5.84 -5.67
CA GLU A 205 11.79 -5.60 -6.74
C GLU A 205 11.53 -4.11 -7.04
N PRO A 206 12.58 -3.31 -7.32
CA PRO A 206 12.41 -1.89 -7.60
C PRO A 206 11.67 -1.65 -8.93
N SER A 207 10.74 -0.71 -8.94
CA SER A 207 10.08 -0.19 -10.14
C SER A 207 9.93 1.34 -10.06
N VAL A 208 9.57 2.01 -11.15
CA VAL A 208 9.36 3.47 -11.14
C VAL A 208 7.89 3.76 -11.32
N ASP A 209 7.36 4.62 -10.46
CA ASP A 209 6.02 5.15 -10.57
C ASP A 209 5.93 6.11 -11.77
N PRO A 210 5.15 5.79 -12.82
CA PRO A 210 5.08 6.62 -14.01
C PRO A 210 4.30 7.93 -13.78
N THR A 211 3.60 8.06 -12.65
CA THR A 211 2.70 9.19 -12.36
C THR A 211 3.36 10.28 -11.54
N ASP A 212 4.36 9.94 -10.71
CA ASP A 212 5.10 10.92 -9.90
C ASP A 212 6.64 10.76 -9.94
N GLY A 213 7.15 9.76 -10.68
CA GLY A 213 8.58 9.54 -10.89
C GLY A 213 9.32 8.88 -9.73
N ARG A 214 8.66 8.55 -8.62
CA ARG A 214 9.34 7.92 -7.47
C ARG A 214 9.72 6.47 -7.74
N LEU A 215 10.73 6.02 -7.00
CA LEU A 215 11.10 4.62 -6.93
C LEU A 215 10.11 3.90 -6.00
N LEU A 216 9.50 2.83 -6.48
CA LEU A 216 8.70 1.87 -5.73
C LEU A 216 9.51 0.62 -5.49
N TYR A 217 9.29 -0.08 -4.39
CA TYR A 217 9.96 -1.36 -4.14
C TYR A 217 9.25 -2.15 -3.03
N ALA A 218 9.43 -3.46 -3.01
CA ALA A 218 8.90 -4.33 -1.98
C ALA A 218 9.82 -4.30 -0.75
N ARG A 219 9.25 -4.11 0.44
CA ARG A 219 9.95 -4.13 1.74
C ARG A 219 9.36 -5.19 2.63
N TRP A 220 10.22 -5.92 3.32
CA TRP A 220 9.79 -6.86 4.34
C TRP A 220 9.51 -6.13 5.66
N PHE A 221 8.24 -5.87 5.92
CA PHE A 221 7.75 -5.21 7.11
C PHE A 221 7.60 -6.27 8.22
N PHE A 222 8.61 -6.34 9.10
CA PHE A 222 8.63 -7.17 10.30
C PHE A 222 9.43 -6.53 11.44
N ASN A 223 8.91 -6.63 12.67
CA ASN A 223 9.61 -6.24 13.89
C ASN A 223 9.31 -7.25 15.02
N ARG A 224 10.36 -7.82 15.62
CA ARG A 224 10.22 -8.75 16.75
C ARG A 224 9.87 -8.06 18.08
N TYR A 225 10.14 -6.76 18.21
CA TYR A 225 9.84 -6.00 19.42
C TYR A 225 8.44 -5.43 19.32
N ARG A 226 7.63 -5.65 20.36
CA ARG A 226 6.18 -5.41 20.30
C ARG A 226 5.70 -4.58 21.47
N ALA A 227 4.65 -3.80 21.23
CA ALA A 227 3.93 -3.11 22.28
C ALA A 227 3.47 -4.08 23.39
N ALA A 228 3.67 -3.67 24.64
CA ALA A 228 3.33 -4.42 25.84
C ALA A 228 2.55 -3.54 26.84
N ASP A 229 1.64 -4.14 27.59
CA ASP A 229 0.90 -3.44 28.65
C ASP A 229 1.69 -3.49 29.98
N ASN A 230 2.88 -2.90 29.96
CA ASN A 230 3.77 -2.76 31.11
C ASN A 230 4.53 -1.42 31.06
N THR A 231 5.29 -1.09 32.11
CA THR A 231 6.00 0.20 32.22
C THR A 231 7.13 0.38 31.20
N ALA A 232 7.71 -0.72 30.70
CA ALA A 232 8.67 -0.66 29.60
C ALA A 232 7.99 -0.34 28.27
N GLY A 233 6.70 -0.69 28.13
CA GLY A 233 5.89 -0.51 26.93
C GLY A 233 6.27 -1.45 25.78
N ILE A 234 7.30 -2.28 25.93
CA ILE A 234 7.84 -3.10 24.84
C ILE A 234 8.39 -4.44 25.36
N VAL A 235 8.16 -5.50 24.60
CA VAL A 235 8.70 -6.85 24.84
C VAL A 235 9.32 -7.44 23.58
N ALA A 236 10.25 -8.38 23.73
CA ALA A 236 10.76 -9.17 22.62
C ALA A 236 9.90 -10.43 22.45
N GLY A 237 9.28 -10.60 21.28
CA GLY A 237 8.42 -11.75 20.98
C GLY A 237 6.97 -11.56 21.40
N PHE A 238 6.25 -12.67 21.60
CA PHE A 238 4.81 -12.68 21.85
C PHE A 238 4.42 -12.67 23.32
N GLU A 239 5.27 -13.23 24.19
CA GLU A 239 4.98 -13.31 25.61
C GLU A 239 4.90 -11.90 26.21
N GLY A 240 3.74 -11.56 26.78
CA GLY A 240 3.48 -10.21 27.32
C GLY A 240 3.14 -9.13 26.28
N ALA A 241 3.03 -9.47 24.99
CA ALA A 241 2.65 -8.50 23.96
C ALA A 241 1.16 -8.16 24.01
N MET A 242 0.80 -6.89 23.78
CA MET A 242 -0.60 -6.42 23.72
C MET A 242 -1.38 -6.99 22.54
N SER A 243 -0.67 -7.31 21.45
CA SER A 243 -1.25 -7.83 20.23
C SER A 243 -0.56 -9.13 19.83
N ALA A 244 -1.37 -10.13 19.52
CA ALA A 244 -0.91 -11.34 18.85
C ALA A 244 -0.58 -11.09 17.37
N ASP A 245 -1.06 -10.00 16.77
CA ASP A 245 -0.76 -9.65 15.38
C ASP A 245 0.72 -9.31 15.22
N THR A 246 1.42 -10.13 14.45
CA THR A 246 2.78 -9.85 14.01
C THR A 246 2.65 -9.14 12.69
N VAL A 247 3.13 -7.91 12.61
CA VAL A 247 3.45 -7.39 11.28
C VAL A 247 4.57 -8.24 10.73
N ASP A 248 4.24 -9.12 9.78
CA ASP A 248 5.20 -9.94 9.05
C ASP A 248 4.72 -10.10 7.60
N LEU A 249 4.99 -9.10 6.76
CA LEU A 249 4.58 -9.12 5.36
C LEU A 249 5.51 -8.33 4.45
N TRP A 250 5.37 -8.51 3.15
CA TRP A 250 5.95 -7.62 2.15
C TRP A 250 4.93 -6.58 1.67
N HIS A 251 5.26 -5.29 1.79
CA HIS A 251 4.45 -4.18 1.26
C HIS A 251 5.31 -3.27 0.38
N ALA A 252 4.69 -2.32 -0.31
CA ALA A 252 5.42 -1.42 -1.19
C ALA A 252 5.78 -0.08 -0.52
N GLY A 253 7.07 0.23 -0.48
CA GLY A 253 7.59 1.55 -0.15
C GLY A 253 7.74 2.41 -1.40
N GLY A 254 7.64 3.73 -1.23
CA GLY A 254 8.01 4.73 -2.22
C GLY A 254 9.08 5.66 -1.66
N ILE A 255 10.16 5.86 -2.40
CA ILE A 255 11.33 6.69 -2.04
C ILE A 255 11.76 7.55 -3.24
N GLU A 256 12.54 8.59 -2.97
CA GLU A 256 13.32 9.28 -4.00
C GLU A 256 14.57 8.45 -4.37
N TYR A 257 15.27 8.82 -5.44
CA TYR A 257 16.38 8.00 -5.98
C TYR A 257 17.64 7.97 -5.09
N ASP A 258 17.72 8.84 -4.10
CA ASP A 258 18.76 8.86 -3.07
C ASP A 258 18.38 8.06 -1.81
N GLY A 259 17.16 7.50 -1.76
CA GLY A 259 16.66 6.73 -0.63
C GLY A 259 15.85 7.50 0.39
N ASP A 260 15.62 8.80 0.18
CA ASP A 260 14.89 9.64 1.12
C ASP A 260 13.37 9.68 0.87
N HIS A 261 12.63 10.37 1.74
CA HIS A 261 11.17 10.57 1.64
C HIS A 261 10.35 9.28 1.54
N LEU A 262 10.80 8.27 2.29
CA LEU A 262 10.10 7.02 2.46
C LEU A 262 8.63 7.22 2.86
N ARG A 263 7.73 6.61 2.08
CA ARG A 263 6.30 6.52 2.37
C ARG A 263 5.72 5.18 1.93
N LEU A 264 4.54 4.84 2.43
CA LEU A 264 3.76 3.72 1.87
C LEU A 264 3.32 4.09 0.43
N ALA A 265 3.48 3.18 -0.52
CA ALA A 265 3.19 3.46 -1.94
C ALA A 265 1.73 3.18 -2.34
N GLY A 266 1.09 2.21 -1.68
CA GLY A 266 -0.25 1.74 -2.00
C GLY A 266 -0.72 0.62 -1.07
N GLY A 267 -1.93 0.11 -1.30
CA GLY A 267 -2.54 -0.99 -0.55
C GLY A 267 -3.80 -0.60 0.24
N GLU A 268 -4.23 -1.45 1.17
CA GLU A 268 -5.30 -1.18 2.15
C GLU A 268 -4.71 -1.14 3.58
N PRO A 269 -4.23 0.02 4.03
CA PRO A 269 -3.59 0.19 5.34
C PRO A 269 -4.40 -0.29 6.55
N ARG A 270 -5.74 -0.38 6.46
CA ARG A 270 -6.57 -0.88 7.58
C ARG A 270 -6.51 -2.38 7.78
N THR A 271 -5.99 -3.14 6.82
CA THR A 271 -5.93 -4.61 6.93
C THR A 271 -4.55 -5.15 6.68
N ARG A 272 -4.21 -6.25 7.36
CA ARG A 272 -2.95 -6.98 7.18
C ARG A 272 -2.77 -7.44 5.74
N THR A 273 -3.76 -8.19 5.23
CA THR A 273 -3.68 -8.84 3.92
C THR A 273 -3.72 -7.83 2.78
N GLY A 274 -4.46 -6.74 2.94
CA GLY A 274 -4.55 -5.69 1.92
C GLY A 274 -3.32 -4.79 1.86
N GLN A 275 -2.39 -4.86 2.82
CA GLN A 275 -1.09 -4.19 2.71
C GLN A 275 -0.07 -4.99 1.89
N GLN A 276 -0.33 -6.26 1.58
CA GLN A 276 0.63 -7.06 0.83
C GLN A 276 0.82 -6.51 -0.58
N ALA A 277 2.08 -6.27 -0.96
CA ALA A 277 2.44 -5.88 -2.31
C ALA A 277 3.92 -6.17 -2.54
N TYR A 278 4.22 -7.40 -2.97
CA TYR A 278 5.51 -7.77 -3.56
C TYR A 278 5.50 -7.45 -5.07
N GLN A 279 6.66 -7.30 -5.72
CA GLN A 279 6.74 -6.92 -7.14
C GLN A 279 5.81 -5.76 -7.54
N PRO A 280 5.89 -4.60 -6.86
CA PRO A 280 4.94 -3.52 -7.06
C PRO A 280 5.11 -2.85 -8.41
N ILE A 281 3.99 -2.60 -9.10
CA ILE A 281 3.94 -1.74 -10.29
C ILE A 281 2.82 -0.70 -10.18
N MET A 282 2.98 0.39 -10.91
CA MET A 282 1.98 1.44 -11.02
C MET A 282 1.59 1.65 -12.48
N LEU A 283 0.29 1.66 -12.74
CA LEU A 283 -0.27 2.01 -14.04
C LEU A 283 -0.43 3.53 -14.14
N ARG A 284 -0.49 4.06 -15.36
CA ARG A 284 -0.63 5.51 -15.61
C ARG A 284 -1.92 6.12 -15.08
N ASP A 285 -2.96 5.31 -14.93
CA ASP A 285 -4.24 5.71 -14.37
C ASP A 285 -4.27 5.68 -12.83
N THR A 286 -3.10 5.51 -12.18
CA THR A 286 -2.91 5.36 -10.73
C THR A 286 -3.42 4.04 -10.13
N THR A 287 -3.77 3.06 -10.97
CA THR A 287 -4.00 1.69 -10.48
C THR A 287 -2.67 1.10 -10.00
N PHE A 288 -2.63 0.71 -8.73
CA PHE A 288 -1.48 0.07 -8.11
C PHE A 288 -1.68 -1.45 -8.13
N VAL A 289 -0.69 -2.21 -8.57
CA VAL A 289 -0.75 -3.67 -8.62
C VAL A 289 0.42 -4.24 -7.83
N GLY A 290 0.16 -5.27 -7.04
CA GLY A 290 1.18 -6.01 -6.32
C GLY A 290 0.82 -7.48 -6.19
N VAL A 291 1.84 -8.28 -5.92
CA VAL A 291 1.74 -9.70 -5.62
C VAL A 291 1.45 -9.89 -4.14
N ARG A 292 0.43 -10.70 -3.86
CA ARG A 292 0.07 -11.21 -2.56
C ARG A 292 0.52 -12.66 -2.45
N ALA A 293 1.00 -13.05 -1.28
CA ALA A 293 1.33 -14.42 -0.98
C ALA A 293 0.42 -15.02 0.10
N GLU A 294 0.24 -16.34 0.03
CA GLU A 294 -0.35 -17.13 1.11
C GLU A 294 0.49 -17.03 2.39
N ARG A 295 1.82 -17.14 2.23
CA ARG A 295 2.79 -16.91 3.29
C ARG A 295 3.33 -15.50 3.15
N THR A 296 2.83 -14.61 4.00
CA THR A 296 3.03 -13.16 3.89
C THR A 296 4.49 -12.73 3.95
N ASN A 297 5.36 -13.50 4.60
CA ASN A 297 6.79 -13.23 4.72
C ASN A 297 7.66 -13.78 3.57
N LEU A 298 7.08 -14.56 2.65
CA LEU A 298 7.76 -15.16 1.50
C LEU A 298 8.99 -16.03 1.83
N MET A 299 9.16 -16.47 3.08
CA MET A 299 10.19 -17.45 3.44
C MET A 299 10.11 -18.72 2.59
N ARG A 300 8.89 -19.03 2.13
CA ARG A 300 8.63 -19.79 0.90
C ARG A 300 7.49 -19.09 0.17
N SER A 301 7.54 -19.04 -1.15
CA SER A 301 6.56 -18.33 -1.98
C SER A 301 5.15 -18.88 -1.76
N GLY A 302 5.00 -20.22 -1.77
CA GLY A 302 3.68 -20.84 -1.71
C GLY A 302 2.82 -20.40 -2.89
N ARG A 303 1.50 -20.30 -2.69
CA ARG A 303 0.61 -19.73 -3.71
C ARG A 303 0.71 -18.21 -3.73
N LEU A 304 0.79 -17.68 -4.95
CA LEU A 304 0.86 -16.25 -5.23
C LEU A 304 -0.41 -15.77 -5.92
N GLY A 305 -0.71 -14.48 -5.83
CA GLY A 305 -1.81 -13.88 -6.58
C GLY A 305 -1.61 -12.40 -6.80
N LEU A 306 -2.11 -11.91 -7.92
CA LEU A 306 -2.11 -10.49 -8.25
C LEU A 306 -3.34 -9.81 -7.65
N GLN A 307 -3.12 -8.65 -7.05
CA GLN A 307 -4.19 -7.78 -6.58
C GLN A 307 -3.95 -6.35 -7.02
N ALA A 308 -5.05 -5.67 -7.35
CA ALA A 308 -5.07 -4.29 -7.81
C ALA A 308 -5.79 -3.39 -6.80
N PHE A 309 -5.31 -2.17 -6.67
CA PHE A 309 -5.86 -1.13 -5.82
C PHE A 309 -6.17 0.09 -6.68
N ALA A 310 -7.43 0.50 -6.70
CA ALA A 310 -7.83 1.68 -7.45
C ALA A 310 -7.22 2.93 -6.79
N LYS A 311 -6.56 3.78 -7.57
CA LYS A 311 -5.95 5.04 -7.08
C LYS A 311 -4.99 4.84 -5.89
N ARG A 312 -4.11 3.83 -5.99
CA ARG A 312 -3.09 3.45 -4.99
C ARG A 312 -3.62 2.84 -3.70
N PHE A 313 -4.61 3.47 -3.05
CA PHE A 313 -5.11 3.08 -1.74
C PHE A 313 -6.59 2.73 -1.74
N GLY A 314 -6.94 1.59 -1.14
CA GLY A 314 -8.33 1.16 -0.99
C GLY A 314 -8.45 -0.36 -0.91
N ALA A 315 -9.68 -0.86 -1.01
CA ALA A 315 -9.91 -2.30 -0.98
C ALA A 315 -9.18 -3.01 -2.13
N ALA A 316 -8.46 -4.09 -1.79
CA ALA A 316 -7.80 -4.94 -2.77
C ALA A 316 -8.86 -5.61 -3.67
N ARG A 317 -8.62 -5.58 -4.99
CA ARG A 317 -9.35 -6.36 -5.97
C ARG A 317 -8.43 -7.45 -6.51
N PRO A 318 -8.69 -8.74 -6.22
CA PRO A 318 -7.95 -9.83 -6.85
C PRO A 318 -8.08 -9.76 -8.37
N LEU A 319 -6.96 -9.96 -9.09
CA LEU A 319 -6.94 -10.12 -10.54
C LEU A 319 -6.92 -11.61 -10.89
N PHE A 320 -5.81 -12.27 -10.55
CA PHE A 320 -5.55 -13.67 -10.88
C PHE A 320 -4.69 -14.32 -9.78
N GLY A 321 -4.73 -15.66 -9.70
CA GLY A 321 -4.14 -16.39 -8.57
C GLY A 321 -5.03 -16.39 -7.33
N PHE A 322 -4.48 -16.81 -6.19
CA PHE A 322 -5.05 -16.81 -4.84
C PHE A 322 -6.57 -16.52 -4.70
N GLY A 323 -7.39 -17.55 -4.47
CA GLY A 323 -8.84 -17.43 -4.24
C GLY A 323 -9.73 -17.73 -5.45
N ALA A 324 -9.17 -17.92 -6.65
CA ALA A 324 -9.85 -18.63 -7.73
C ALA A 324 -10.03 -20.11 -7.35
N ALA A 325 -11.15 -20.73 -7.72
CA ALA A 325 -11.52 -22.11 -7.38
C ALA A 325 -10.56 -23.21 -7.92
N GLN A 326 -9.41 -22.86 -8.51
CA GLN A 326 -8.61 -23.72 -9.39
C GLN A 326 -7.09 -23.79 -9.06
N GLY A 327 -6.64 -23.35 -7.89
CA GLY A 327 -5.23 -23.60 -7.46
C GLY A 327 -4.14 -22.78 -8.17
N TRP A 328 -4.52 -21.69 -8.85
CA TRP A 328 -3.61 -20.84 -9.64
C TRP A 328 -2.59 -20.07 -8.80
N SER A 329 -1.44 -19.76 -9.41
CA SER A 329 -0.46 -18.78 -8.90
C SER A 329 -0.13 -17.73 -9.96
N ALA A 330 0.04 -16.47 -9.56
CA ALA A 330 0.42 -15.38 -10.47
C ALA A 330 1.42 -14.41 -9.83
N CYS A 331 2.40 -13.96 -10.60
CA CYS A 331 3.49 -13.06 -10.17
C CYS A 331 4.08 -12.26 -11.33
N ALA A 332 5.17 -11.53 -11.08
CA ALA A 332 5.95 -10.76 -12.06
C ALA A 332 5.10 -9.84 -12.96
N PRO A 333 4.26 -8.95 -12.39
CA PRO A 333 3.45 -8.07 -13.20
C PRO A 333 4.29 -6.99 -13.90
N LEU A 334 3.93 -6.68 -15.15
CA LEU A 334 4.48 -5.62 -15.99
C LEU A 334 3.35 -4.73 -16.49
N ALA A 335 3.48 -3.42 -16.26
CA ALA A 335 2.57 -2.43 -16.83
C ALA A 335 2.88 -2.22 -18.32
N LEU A 336 1.87 -2.37 -19.18
CA LEU A 336 1.98 -2.07 -20.60
C LEU A 336 1.56 -0.62 -20.90
N PRO A 337 2.09 0.00 -21.99
CA PRO A 337 1.79 1.40 -22.33
C PRO A 337 0.31 1.70 -22.60
N ASP A 338 -0.47 0.67 -22.95
CA ASP A 338 -1.91 0.74 -23.24
C ASP A 338 -2.80 0.53 -22.00
N GLY A 339 -2.21 0.37 -20.81
CA GLY A 339 -2.94 0.18 -19.54
C GLY A 339 -3.24 -1.28 -19.20
N ARG A 340 -2.86 -2.24 -20.06
CA ARG A 340 -2.92 -3.66 -19.73
C ARG A 340 -1.81 -4.07 -18.76
N VAL A 341 -1.99 -5.23 -18.14
CA VAL A 341 -1.01 -5.87 -17.26
C VAL A 341 -0.60 -7.20 -17.88
N LEU A 342 0.69 -7.34 -18.21
CA LEU A 342 1.33 -8.62 -18.55
C LEU A 342 1.88 -9.24 -17.26
N PHE A 343 1.83 -10.55 -17.09
CA PHE A 343 2.28 -11.21 -15.88
C PHE A 343 2.54 -12.70 -16.11
N SER A 344 3.21 -13.35 -15.17
CA SER A 344 3.45 -14.80 -15.18
C SER A 344 2.38 -15.52 -14.37
N MET A 345 1.83 -16.62 -14.90
CA MET A 345 0.78 -17.39 -14.25
C MET A 345 0.95 -18.89 -14.46
N ASP A 346 0.79 -19.63 -13.36
CA ASP A 346 0.53 -21.06 -13.35
C ASP A 346 -0.97 -21.28 -13.19
N GLU A 347 -1.67 -21.47 -14.31
CA GLU A 347 -3.13 -21.65 -14.36
C GLU A 347 -3.59 -23.07 -14.01
N HIS A 348 -2.68 -23.98 -13.68
CA HIS A 348 -3.02 -25.37 -13.36
C HIS A 348 -2.50 -25.83 -12.01
N GLY A 349 -1.76 -24.97 -11.28
CA GLY A 349 -1.11 -25.34 -10.03
C GLY A 349 -0.03 -26.39 -10.21
N THR A 350 0.53 -26.48 -11.42
CA THR A 350 1.53 -27.50 -11.81
C THR A 350 2.95 -27.05 -11.58
N GLY A 351 3.16 -25.77 -11.27
CA GLY A 351 4.45 -25.12 -11.25
C GLY A 351 4.92 -24.61 -12.60
N ASN A 352 4.19 -24.81 -13.70
CA ASN A 352 4.53 -24.27 -15.04
C ASN A 352 3.96 -22.85 -15.18
N PHE A 353 4.84 -21.84 -15.27
CA PHE A 353 4.44 -20.44 -15.40
C PHE A 353 4.57 -19.98 -16.85
N ASP A 354 3.46 -19.62 -17.48
CA ASP A 354 3.45 -18.95 -18.79
C ASP A 354 3.12 -17.45 -18.64
N LEU A 355 3.38 -16.63 -19.66
CA LEU A 355 2.96 -15.23 -19.68
C LEU A 355 1.50 -15.09 -20.11
N TYR A 356 0.78 -14.20 -19.42
CA TYR A 356 -0.60 -13.81 -19.71
C TYR A 356 -0.74 -12.31 -19.66
N VAL A 357 -1.70 -11.78 -20.43
CA VAL A 357 -2.05 -10.36 -20.43
C VAL A 357 -3.54 -10.19 -20.14
N CYS A 358 -3.88 -9.14 -19.41
CA CYS A 358 -5.27 -8.76 -19.12
C CYS A 358 -5.42 -7.23 -19.04
N GLU A 359 -6.67 -6.76 -19.07
CA GLU A 359 -6.98 -5.39 -18.66
C GLU A 359 -6.69 -5.19 -17.17
N ALA A 360 -6.45 -3.95 -16.74
CA ALA A 360 -6.29 -3.63 -15.31
C ALA A 360 -7.49 -4.07 -14.45
N SER A 361 -8.67 -4.22 -15.06
CA SER A 361 -9.89 -4.76 -14.44
C SER A 361 -9.88 -6.27 -14.21
N GLY A 362 -8.89 -6.99 -14.76
CA GLY A 362 -8.86 -8.45 -14.83
C GLY A 362 -9.69 -9.02 -15.99
N ALA A 363 -10.34 -8.19 -16.80
CA ALA A 363 -11.06 -8.66 -17.96
C ALA A 363 -10.11 -9.04 -19.12
N GLY A 364 -10.60 -9.87 -20.03
CA GLY A 364 -9.90 -10.13 -21.30
C GLY A 364 -8.59 -10.90 -21.16
N LEU A 365 -8.47 -11.80 -20.18
CA LEU A 365 -7.31 -12.66 -20.01
C LEU A 365 -6.94 -13.38 -21.32
N GLN A 366 -5.67 -13.26 -21.71
CA GLN A 366 -5.11 -13.90 -22.90
C GLN A 366 -3.74 -14.49 -22.57
N GLN A 367 -3.53 -15.75 -22.93
CA GLN A 367 -2.23 -16.41 -22.87
C GLN A 367 -1.30 -15.88 -23.99
N VAL A 368 -0.03 -15.63 -23.64
CA VAL A 368 0.99 -15.01 -24.49
C VAL A 368 2.08 -16.00 -24.88
N THR A 369 2.45 -16.91 -23.98
CA THR A 369 3.41 -18.00 -24.21
C THR A 369 2.77 -19.35 -23.91
N GLN A 370 3.33 -20.40 -24.48
CA GLN A 370 2.97 -21.78 -24.16
C GLN A 370 4.23 -22.63 -24.29
N ALA A 371 4.98 -22.74 -23.20
CA ALA A 371 6.26 -23.44 -23.17
C ALA A 371 6.29 -24.47 -22.03
N PRO A 372 6.02 -25.76 -22.33
CA PRO A 372 5.98 -26.76 -21.29
C PRO A 372 7.38 -27.04 -20.73
N GLY A 373 7.49 -27.08 -19.39
CA GLY A 373 8.71 -27.48 -18.70
C GLY A 373 9.70 -26.35 -18.43
N THR A 374 9.32 -25.11 -18.73
CA THR A 374 10.05 -23.90 -18.35
C THR A 374 9.15 -22.95 -17.57
N LEU A 375 9.78 -22.01 -16.86
CA LEU A 375 9.10 -20.93 -16.17
C LEU A 375 9.38 -19.63 -16.91
N GLU A 376 8.36 -19.07 -17.54
CA GLU A 376 8.38 -17.75 -18.16
C GLU A 376 8.12 -16.68 -17.09
N LEU A 377 9.18 -16.01 -16.62
CA LEU A 377 9.13 -15.04 -15.52
C LEU A 377 9.67 -13.67 -15.95
N ASP A 378 9.35 -12.66 -15.13
CA ASP A 378 10.01 -11.34 -15.10
C ASP A 378 10.07 -10.63 -16.47
N ALA A 379 8.93 -10.57 -17.16
CA ALA A 379 8.86 -9.89 -18.43
C ALA A 379 9.07 -8.38 -18.29
N ALA A 380 9.83 -7.80 -19.23
CA ALA A 380 10.05 -6.37 -19.37
C ALA A 380 9.78 -5.90 -20.81
N LEU A 381 9.28 -4.66 -20.93
CA LEU A 381 9.00 -4.03 -22.22
C LEU A 381 10.30 -3.68 -22.94
N LEU A 382 10.57 -4.31 -24.08
CA LEU A 382 11.72 -4.02 -24.93
C LEU A 382 11.35 -2.96 -25.99
N ALA A 383 11.08 -1.75 -25.51
CA ALA A 383 10.74 -0.60 -26.34
C ALA A 383 11.02 0.72 -25.58
N PRO A 384 11.18 1.85 -26.29
CA PRO A 384 11.22 3.16 -25.66
C PRO A 384 9.93 3.42 -24.87
N ARG A 385 10.06 4.03 -23.69
CA ARG A 385 8.93 4.40 -22.83
C ARG A 385 9.04 5.87 -22.37
N PRO A 386 7.92 6.58 -22.19
CA PRO A 386 7.94 7.97 -21.71
C PRO A 386 8.61 8.12 -20.36
N LEU A 387 9.36 9.22 -20.20
CA LEU A 387 9.92 9.60 -18.91
C LEU A 387 8.78 10.05 -17.98
N PRO A 388 8.77 9.64 -16.71
CA PRO A 388 7.87 10.20 -15.71
C PRO A 388 8.25 11.66 -15.39
N PRO A 389 7.41 12.37 -14.61
CA PRO A 389 7.84 13.63 -14.00
C PRO A 389 9.19 13.45 -13.27
N PRO A 390 10.07 14.46 -13.30
CA PRO A 390 11.33 14.38 -12.56
C PRO A 390 11.04 14.24 -11.05
N PRO A 391 11.90 13.53 -10.30
CA PRO A 391 11.78 13.45 -8.85
C PRO A 391 11.80 14.85 -8.22
N LEU A 392 11.11 15.01 -7.10
CA LEU A 392 10.89 16.31 -6.44
C LEU A 392 12.19 16.95 -5.95
N TYR A 393 13.17 16.11 -5.56
CA TYR A 393 14.46 16.55 -5.05
C TYR A 393 15.53 16.18 -6.08
N GLY A 394 15.95 17.18 -6.86
CA GLY A 394 16.94 17.03 -7.91
C GLY A 394 18.38 17.07 -7.39
N LYS A 395 19.16 16.05 -7.75
CA LYS A 395 20.65 16.05 -7.79
C LYS A 395 21.42 16.04 -6.46
N GLY A 396 20.78 15.79 -5.32
CA GLY A 396 21.48 15.41 -4.09
C GLY A 396 21.94 13.97 -4.20
N TRP A 397 23.24 13.76 -4.41
CA TRP A 397 23.82 12.42 -4.50
C TRP A 397 23.91 11.84 -3.09
N PRO A 398 23.61 10.55 -2.87
CA PRO A 398 23.73 9.98 -1.55
C PRO A 398 25.19 10.11 -1.07
N ASP A 399 25.39 10.68 0.11
CA ASP A 399 26.64 10.47 0.85
C ASP A 399 26.93 8.96 0.91
N PRO A 400 28.21 8.54 0.83
CA PRO A 400 28.57 7.14 0.88
C PRO A 400 27.90 6.49 2.10
N ALA A 401 26.96 5.59 1.83
CA ALA A 401 26.29 4.84 2.87
C ALA A 401 27.26 3.85 3.52
N ASP A 402 27.02 3.51 4.79
CA ASP A 402 27.91 2.60 5.52
C ASP A 402 28.06 1.27 4.80
N ALA A 403 29.30 0.80 4.71
CA ALA A 403 29.64 -0.50 4.14
C ALA A 403 29.24 -1.68 5.05
N ALA A 404 29.01 -1.42 6.34
CA ALA A 404 28.66 -2.43 7.34
C ALA A 404 27.71 -1.84 8.41
N PRO A 405 26.89 -2.68 9.05
CA PRO A 405 25.99 -2.21 10.11
C PRO A 405 26.75 -1.83 11.38
N ARG A 406 26.16 -0.86 12.10
CA ARG A 406 26.54 -0.54 13.47
C ARG A 406 26.12 -1.71 14.37
N THR A 407 27.08 -2.33 15.05
CA THR A 407 26.83 -3.50 15.90
C THR A 407 26.96 -3.22 17.40
N THR A 408 27.49 -2.07 17.80
CA THR A 408 27.61 -1.70 19.23
C THR A 408 26.76 -0.49 19.56
N VAL A 409 26.26 -0.41 20.80
CA VAL A 409 25.50 0.74 21.30
C VAL A 409 26.31 2.04 21.19
N ASP A 410 27.61 1.98 21.51
CA ASP A 410 28.49 3.15 21.43
C ASP A 410 28.62 3.66 19.99
N ALA A 411 28.80 2.78 19.01
CA ALA A 411 28.81 3.17 17.59
C ALA A 411 27.47 3.76 17.11
N VAL A 412 26.33 3.27 17.62
CA VAL A 412 25.02 3.86 17.33
C VAL A 412 24.89 5.25 17.94
N ARG A 413 25.38 5.45 19.16
CA ARG A 413 25.28 6.73 19.90
C ARG A 413 26.31 7.77 19.49
N ALA A 414 27.47 7.35 19.03
CA ALA A 414 28.55 8.23 18.56
C ALA A 414 28.32 8.73 17.12
N ASP A 415 27.30 8.24 16.42
CA ASP A 415 26.99 8.69 15.08
C ASP A 415 26.32 10.08 15.09
N GLU A 416 27.00 11.05 14.51
CA GLU A 416 26.55 12.44 14.45
C GLU A 416 25.62 12.72 13.25
N ARG A 417 25.41 11.74 12.35
CA ARG A 417 24.52 11.92 11.19
C ARG A 417 23.07 11.96 11.64
N THR A 418 22.48 13.13 11.49
CA THR A 418 21.09 13.37 11.88
C THR A 418 20.21 13.78 10.70
N SER A 419 18.92 13.71 10.94
CA SER A 419 17.85 14.16 10.06
C SER A 419 16.75 14.82 10.88
N ARG A 420 15.89 15.57 10.21
CA ARG A 420 14.70 16.15 10.82
C ARG A 420 13.54 15.15 10.80
N PHE A 421 12.84 14.99 11.92
CA PHE A 421 11.58 14.27 12.01
C PHE A 421 10.47 15.23 12.44
N ASP A 422 9.47 15.41 11.58
CA ASP A 422 8.24 16.13 11.90
C ASP A 422 7.02 15.22 11.78
N CYS A 423 6.33 15.01 12.90
CA CYS A 423 4.92 14.62 12.87
C CYS A 423 4.09 15.83 13.28
N PHE A 424 3.33 16.40 12.35
CA PHE A 424 2.65 17.67 12.57
C PHE A 424 1.55 17.59 13.61
N ASN A 425 0.84 16.46 13.68
CA ASN A 425 -0.13 16.19 14.73
C ASN A 425 -0.44 14.69 14.81
N VAL A 426 -0.05 14.02 15.91
CA VAL A 426 -0.23 12.58 16.14
C VAL A 426 -1.69 12.14 16.21
N PHE A 427 -2.63 13.06 16.46
CA PHE A 427 -4.07 12.80 16.54
C PHE A 427 -4.78 12.87 15.18
N THR A 428 -4.06 13.26 14.12
CA THR A 428 -4.65 13.44 12.79
C THR A 428 -5.25 12.12 12.27
N ASN A 429 -6.45 12.24 11.73
CA ASN A 429 -7.18 11.18 11.06
C ASN A 429 -7.20 11.44 9.55
N ALA A 430 -7.32 10.38 8.75
CA ALA A 430 -7.63 10.55 7.33
C ALA A 430 -9.08 10.99 7.13
N ASP A 431 -9.40 11.42 5.92
CA ASP A 431 -10.76 11.72 5.50
C ASP A 431 -11.73 10.54 5.74
N VAL A 432 -13.02 10.86 5.87
CA VAL A 432 -14.09 9.85 5.97
C VAL A 432 -14.07 8.92 4.75
N ASP A 433 -14.29 7.62 4.99
CA ASP A 433 -14.14 6.52 4.03
C ASP A 433 -12.72 6.28 3.49
N ALA A 434 -11.72 7.11 3.86
CA ALA A 434 -10.36 6.88 3.42
C ALA A 434 -9.79 5.60 4.07
N PRO A 435 -8.98 4.81 3.34
CA PRO A 435 -8.56 3.47 3.72
C PRO A 435 -7.40 3.44 4.74
N PHE A 436 -7.39 4.38 5.68
CA PHE A 436 -6.34 4.50 6.67
C PHE A 436 -6.89 4.22 8.08
N PRO A 437 -6.08 3.67 8.99
CA PRO A 437 -6.37 3.63 10.42
C PRO A 437 -6.73 5.00 10.99
N ASP A 438 -7.41 4.99 12.14
CA ASP A 438 -7.62 6.21 12.92
C ASP A 438 -6.32 6.63 13.62
N GLY A 439 -6.20 7.94 13.84
CA GLY A 439 -5.22 8.53 14.72
C GLY A 439 -5.42 8.14 16.18
N LEU A 440 -4.56 8.69 17.03
CA LEU A 440 -4.54 8.38 18.45
C LEU A 440 -5.75 8.97 19.18
N PRO A 441 -6.20 8.35 20.28
CA PRO A 441 -7.05 9.03 21.25
C PRO A 441 -6.40 10.35 21.70
N VAL A 442 -7.17 11.44 21.64
CA VAL A 442 -6.72 12.76 22.07
C VAL A 442 -6.44 12.76 23.58
N GLN A 443 -5.22 13.10 23.96
CA GLN A 443 -4.77 13.19 25.35
C GLN A 443 -3.51 14.05 25.48
N ARG A 444 -3.31 14.71 26.63
CA ARG A 444 -2.06 15.42 26.96
C ARG A 444 -1.00 14.53 27.61
N GLY A 445 0.22 15.05 27.69
CA GLY A 445 1.32 14.41 28.43
C GLY A 445 1.87 13.16 27.74
N LEU A 446 1.72 13.07 26.42
CA LEU A 446 2.25 11.96 25.62
C LEU A 446 3.74 12.17 25.33
N ARG A 447 4.45 11.06 25.15
CA ARG A 447 5.83 11.02 24.69
C ARG A 447 5.97 10.04 23.54
N ILE A 448 6.85 10.34 22.59
CA ILE A 448 7.29 9.43 21.55
C ILE A 448 8.67 8.90 21.90
N ARG A 449 8.87 7.59 21.71
CA ARG A 449 10.14 6.89 21.88
C ARG A 449 10.61 6.40 20.52
N PHE A 450 11.87 6.67 20.21
CA PHE A 450 12.53 6.24 18.99
C PHE A 450 13.49 5.10 19.31
N TYR A 451 13.35 3.98 18.62
CA TYR A 451 14.15 2.79 18.82
C TYR A 451 14.86 2.39 17.54
N THR A 452 15.98 1.68 17.67
CA THR A 452 16.56 0.88 16.60
C THR A 452 16.75 -0.57 17.06
N ALA A 453 16.66 -1.51 16.12
CA ALA A 453 17.04 -2.90 16.34
C ALA A 453 18.46 -3.11 15.83
N MET A 454 19.42 -3.16 16.76
CA MET A 454 20.82 -3.35 16.45
C MET A 454 21.09 -4.81 16.08
N PRO A 455 21.70 -5.07 14.90
CA PRO A 455 21.91 -6.43 14.44
C PRO A 455 23.04 -7.12 15.20
N ARG A 456 22.66 -8.07 16.07
CA ARG A 456 23.44 -9.20 16.60
C ARG A 456 24.94 -8.95 16.85
N PRO A 457 25.30 -8.25 17.94
CA PRO A 457 26.68 -8.20 18.41
C PRO A 457 27.18 -9.44 19.17
N ASP A 458 26.32 -10.37 19.59
CA ASP A 458 26.67 -11.43 20.55
C ASP A 458 26.69 -12.86 19.97
N ALA A 459 27.17 -13.81 20.79
CA ALA A 459 27.44 -15.20 20.42
C ALA A 459 26.17 -16.02 20.14
N GLU A 460 25.04 -15.61 20.70
CA GLU A 460 23.71 -16.22 20.57
C GLU A 460 22.97 -15.75 19.31
N GLY A 461 23.40 -14.63 18.71
CA GLY A 461 22.89 -14.18 17.43
C GLY A 461 21.47 -13.64 17.51
N ALA A 462 21.11 -12.91 18.57
CA ALA A 462 19.84 -12.19 18.69
C ALA A 462 20.04 -10.66 18.54
N ASP A 463 19.03 -9.97 18.00
CA ASP A 463 19.07 -8.50 17.94
C ASP A 463 18.99 -7.89 19.34
N SER A 464 19.62 -6.73 19.51
CA SER A 464 19.48 -5.90 20.71
C SER A 464 18.67 -4.65 20.40
N LEU A 465 17.74 -4.30 21.28
CA LEU A 465 16.95 -3.08 21.17
C LEU A 465 17.71 -1.91 21.80
N VAL A 466 17.77 -0.79 21.10
CA VAL A 466 18.36 0.45 21.64
C VAL A 466 17.30 1.55 21.61
N LEU A 467 17.00 2.13 22.78
CA LEU A 467 16.26 3.38 22.88
C LEU A 467 17.21 4.52 22.50
N LEU A 468 16.93 5.18 21.39
CA LEU A 468 17.72 6.28 20.84
C LEU A 468 17.35 7.60 21.51
N ARG A 469 16.05 7.82 21.68
CA ARG A 469 15.50 9.09 22.17
C ARG A 469 14.10 8.90 22.71
N GLU A 470 13.76 9.74 23.67
CA GLU A 470 12.38 10.03 24.06
C GLU A 470 12.13 11.53 23.90
N THR A 471 10.95 11.91 23.41
CA THR A 471 10.60 13.32 23.15
C THR A 471 9.14 13.56 23.51
N PRO A 472 8.80 14.68 24.16
CA PRO A 472 7.41 15.02 24.44
C PRO A 472 6.64 15.26 23.13
N VAL A 473 5.39 14.81 23.10
CA VAL A 473 4.41 15.30 22.13
C VAL A 473 3.94 16.67 22.63
N SER A 474 3.98 17.68 21.77
CA SER A 474 3.50 19.02 22.13
C SER A 474 2.02 18.98 22.55
N PRO A 475 1.54 19.98 23.32
CA PRO A 475 0.13 20.03 23.71
C PRO A 475 -0.86 20.04 22.54
N GLN A 476 -0.41 20.37 21.33
CA GLN A 476 -1.20 20.40 20.10
C GLN A 476 -1.08 19.10 19.27
N GLY A 477 -0.31 18.12 19.74
CA GLY A 477 -0.10 16.83 19.08
C GLY A 477 1.12 16.76 18.16
N GLY A 478 1.85 17.86 17.95
CA GLY A 478 3.06 17.88 17.12
C GLY A 478 4.27 17.23 17.80
N VAL A 479 5.15 16.64 17.00
CA VAL A 479 6.47 16.11 17.36
C VAL A 479 7.48 16.69 16.40
N HIS A 480 8.51 17.35 16.93
CA HIS A 480 9.59 17.95 16.15
C HIS A 480 10.94 17.53 16.74
N VAL A 481 11.75 16.84 15.95
CA VAL A 481 13.09 16.40 16.34
C VAL A 481 14.06 16.74 15.21
N ASP A 482 14.88 17.77 15.43
CA ASP A 482 15.87 18.21 14.42
C ASP A 482 17.12 17.31 14.35
N THR A 483 17.28 16.43 15.35
CA THR A 483 18.47 15.58 15.51
C THR A 483 18.09 14.11 15.61
N ALA A 484 17.11 13.65 14.82
CA ALA A 484 16.76 12.24 14.76
C ALA A 484 17.89 11.49 14.06
N PRO A 485 18.35 10.32 14.54
CA PRO A 485 19.37 9.54 13.84
C PRO A 485 18.96 9.25 12.39
N SER A 486 19.93 9.23 11.49
CA SER A 486 19.71 8.97 10.06
C SER A 486 20.51 7.75 9.60
N ASP A 487 20.15 7.20 8.43
CA ASP A 487 20.75 5.96 7.91
C ASP A 487 20.73 4.81 8.92
N LEU A 488 19.65 4.73 9.67
CA LEU A 488 19.45 3.76 10.73
C LEU A 488 18.02 3.24 10.65
N PRO A 489 17.80 1.90 10.73
CA PRO A 489 16.45 1.37 10.81
C PRO A 489 15.87 1.71 12.19
N MET A 490 14.81 2.50 12.19
CA MET A 490 14.15 3.05 13.36
C MET A 490 12.67 2.72 13.38
N PHE A 491 12.11 2.61 14.57
CA PHE A 491 10.66 2.55 14.76
C PHE A 491 10.27 3.34 16.00
N GLU A 492 9.03 3.81 15.99
CA GLU A 492 8.52 4.74 16.99
C GLU A 492 7.40 4.10 17.83
N GLN A 493 7.32 4.48 19.09
CA GLN A 493 6.22 4.11 19.98
C GLN A 493 5.76 5.33 20.76
N ILE A 494 4.44 5.52 20.86
CA ILE A 494 3.86 6.56 21.70
C ILE A 494 3.39 5.96 23.02
N VAL A 495 3.72 6.66 24.10
CA VAL A 495 3.37 6.29 25.46
C VAL A 495 2.77 7.48 26.21
N ASP A 496 1.98 7.18 27.23
CA ASP A 496 1.50 8.19 28.16
C ASP A 496 2.56 8.61 29.19
N ALA A 497 2.17 9.48 30.13
CA ALA A 497 3.03 9.96 31.21
C ALA A 497 3.55 8.83 32.11
N SER A 498 2.83 7.71 32.23
CA SER A 498 3.24 6.53 33.01
C SER A 498 4.18 5.59 32.23
N GLY A 499 4.33 5.80 30.92
CA GLY A 499 5.12 4.95 30.03
C GLY A 499 4.32 3.82 29.39
N LYS A 500 3.00 3.79 29.56
CA LYS A 500 2.11 2.79 28.96
C LYS A 500 1.80 3.15 27.51
N VAL A 501 1.79 2.14 26.64
CA VAL A 501 1.46 2.30 25.22
C VAL A 501 -0.01 2.59 25.04
N LEU A 502 -0.33 3.66 24.30
CA LEU A 502 -1.71 3.96 23.94
C LEU A 502 -2.24 2.95 22.92
N ARG A 503 -3.57 2.80 22.86
CA ARG A 503 -4.25 1.98 21.85
C ARG A 503 -5.44 2.73 21.25
N SER A 504 -5.63 2.60 19.94
CA SER A 504 -6.87 2.96 19.26
C SER A 504 -7.65 1.69 18.88
N ALA A 505 -8.81 1.85 18.25
CA ALA A 505 -9.53 0.72 17.63
C ALA A 505 -8.67 -0.02 16.57
N SER A 506 -7.63 0.65 16.03
CA SER A 506 -6.72 0.09 15.04
C SER A 506 -5.48 -0.60 15.65
N GLY A 507 -5.39 -0.69 16.98
CA GLY A 507 -4.32 -1.40 17.69
C GLY A 507 -3.39 -0.49 18.50
N PRO A 508 -2.26 -1.03 19.00
CA PRO A 508 -1.30 -0.28 19.79
C PRO A 508 -0.56 0.76 18.94
N THR A 509 -0.12 1.81 19.61
CA THR A 509 0.44 3.02 18.98
C THR A 509 1.94 2.88 18.80
N HIS A 510 2.28 1.88 17.99
CA HIS A 510 3.62 1.34 17.84
C HIS A 510 3.87 1.01 16.38
N VAL A 511 4.86 1.65 15.77
CA VAL A 511 5.28 1.40 14.39
C VAL A 511 5.89 0.01 14.29
N ALA A 512 5.22 -0.86 13.55
CA ALA A 512 5.51 -2.29 13.58
C ALA A 512 6.49 -2.76 12.47
N GLY A 513 7.21 -1.83 11.85
CA GLY A 513 8.38 -2.08 11.00
C GLY A 513 9.35 -0.89 11.04
N PHE A 514 10.38 -0.88 10.17
CA PHE A 514 11.50 0.06 10.28
C PHE A 514 11.50 1.14 9.18
N ASN A 515 11.50 2.40 9.61
CA ASN A 515 11.74 3.64 8.85
C ASN A 515 13.16 4.16 9.21
N TRP A 516 13.61 5.37 8.86
CA TRP A 516 14.21 5.57 7.55
C TRP A 516 14.24 7.02 7.04
N THR A 517 15.32 7.75 7.28
CA THR A 517 15.67 9.04 6.63
C THR A 517 17.15 9.08 6.26
N ARG A 518 17.52 9.93 5.29
CA ARG A 518 18.91 10.18 4.90
C ARG A 518 19.56 11.28 5.76
N PRO A 519 20.90 11.32 5.90
CA PRO A 519 21.59 12.38 6.63
C PRO A 519 21.32 13.76 6.03
N GLY A 520 21.10 14.77 6.87
CA GLY A 520 20.85 16.14 6.44
C GLY A 520 19.49 16.39 5.79
N THR A 521 18.64 15.35 5.66
CA THR A 521 17.29 15.47 5.11
C THR A 521 16.24 15.51 6.22
N GLY A 522 14.97 15.28 5.88
CA GLY A 522 13.96 15.08 6.90
C GLY A 522 12.67 14.47 6.38
N THR A 523 11.89 13.94 7.32
CA THR A 523 10.54 13.42 7.07
C THR A 523 9.48 14.36 7.61
N LYS A 524 8.36 14.44 6.88
CA LYS A 524 7.14 15.11 7.33
C LYS A 524 5.99 14.13 7.21
N CYS A 525 5.29 13.90 8.30
CA CYS A 525 4.08 13.09 8.34
C CYS A 525 2.99 13.74 9.21
N VAL A 526 1.79 13.18 9.13
CA VAL A 526 0.65 13.53 10.00
C VAL A 526 0.16 12.28 10.69
N GLY A 527 -0.08 12.32 11.98
CA GLY A 527 -0.62 11.19 12.73
C GLY A 527 0.35 10.03 12.93
N CYS A 528 -0.12 9.04 13.68
CA CYS A 528 0.41 7.67 13.79
C CYS A 528 -0.81 6.74 13.65
N HIS A 529 -0.86 5.63 12.89
CA HIS A 529 0.12 4.57 12.58
C HIS A 529 0.18 4.28 11.05
N ALA A 530 0.11 3.04 10.57
CA ALA A 530 0.33 2.67 9.16
C ALA A 530 -0.42 3.56 8.13
N GLY A 531 0.30 4.01 7.10
CA GLY A 531 -0.24 4.79 5.97
C GLY A 531 -0.33 6.30 6.21
N HIS A 532 -0.11 6.77 7.44
CA HIS A 532 -0.09 8.20 7.78
C HIS A 532 1.08 8.98 7.15
N SER A 533 2.15 8.29 6.75
CA SER A 533 3.22 8.86 5.91
C SER A 533 2.81 9.09 4.46
N ALA A 534 1.69 8.53 4.00
CA ALA A 534 1.16 8.72 2.65
C ALA A 534 0.03 9.77 2.60
N GLN A 535 -0.40 10.29 3.75
CA GLN A 535 -1.41 11.32 3.82
C GLN A 535 -0.84 12.71 3.51
N PRO A 536 -1.67 13.63 2.98
CA PRO A 536 -1.28 15.01 2.87
C PRO A 536 -0.89 15.59 4.22
N VAL A 537 0.32 16.16 4.29
CA VAL A 537 0.76 16.98 5.42
C VAL A 537 0.17 18.38 5.28
N ALA A 538 -0.23 18.95 6.41
CA ALA A 538 -0.70 20.33 6.46
C ALA A 538 0.39 21.31 5.97
N VAL A 539 -0.05 22.41 5.36
CA VAL A 539 0.86 23.43 4.82
C VAL A 539 1.61 24.15 5.94
N SER A 540 0.99 24.28 7.12
CA SER A 540 1.56 24.92 8.30
C SER A 540 1.29 24.12 9.58
N ALA A 541 2.11 24.34 10.61
CA ALA A 541 1.88 23.77 11.94
C ALA A 541 0.54 24.22 12.53
N GLY A 542 0.16 25.49 12.33
CA GLY A 542 -1.12 26.02 12.81
C GLY A 542 -2.33 25.37 12.14
N ASP A 543 -2.24 25.01 10.86
CA ASP A 543 -3.30 24.25 10.19
C ASP A 543 -3.40 22.82 10.72
N ALA A 544 -2.26 22.20 11.06
CA ALA A 544 -2.22 20.85 11.61
C ALA A 544 -2.83 20.73 13.02
N GLU A 545 -2.92 21.83 13.77
CA GLU A 545 -3.58 21.83 15.08
C GLU A 545 -5.07 21.47 14.97
N TRP A 546 -5.70 21.75 13.83
CA TRP A 546 -7.13 21.52 13.62
C TRP A 546 -7.38 20.20 12.91
N PHE A 547 -7.94 19.23 13.63
CA PHE A 547 -8.17 17.87 13.14
C PHE A 547 -9.58 17.37 13.48
N ASN A 548 -9.95 16.24 12.90
CA ASN A 548 -11.16 15.53 13.30
C ASN A 548 -10.94 14.80 14.63
N ALA A 549 -11.52 15.31 15.71
CA ALA A 549 -11.42 14.71 17.04
C ALA A 549 -12.54 13.68 17.33
N ALA A 550 -13.52 13.53 16.44
CA ALA A 550 -14.65 12.65 16.67
C ALA A 550 -14.25 11.19 16.96
N PRO A 551 -13.26 10.57 16.28
CA PRO A 551 -12.81 9.21 16.59
C PRO A 551 -12.27 9.01 18.01
N SER A 552 -11.93 10.09 18.72
CA SER A 552 -11.50 10.05 20.12
C SER A 552 -12.63 10.24 21.13
N ALA A 553 -13.87 10.51 20.66
CA ALA A 553 -15.00 10.73 21.54
C ALA A 553 -15.66 9.42 21.97
N HIS A 554 -16.19 9.40 23.19
CA HIS A 554 -17.19 8.42 23.59
C HIS A 554 -18.56 8.84 23.05
N ALA A 555 -19.09 8.07 22.10
CA ALA A 555 -20.39 8.33 21.49
C ALA A 555 -21.53 7.64 22.27
N THR A 556 -22.55 8.41 22.61
CA THR A 556 -23.78 7.95 23.28
C THR A 556 -25.01 8.49 22.56
N ALA A 557 -26.18 7.90 22.81
CA ALA A 557 -27.43 8.33 22.19
C ALA A 557 -28.62 8.13 23.13
N SER A 558 -29.70 8.86 22.87
CA SER A 558 -31.00 8.70 23.54
C SER A 558 -31.57 7.30 23.40
N SER A 559 -31.43 6.72 22.21
CA SER A 559 -31.83 5.36 21.89
C SER A 559 -31.03 4.83 20.70
N SER A 560 -31.11 3.53 20.44
CA SER A 560 -30.57 2.90 19.24
C SER A 560 -31.46 1.72 18.84
N GLN A 561 -31.58 1.46 17.54
CA GLN A 561 -32.15 0.21 17.05
C GLN A 561 -31.34 -0.97 17.59
N ARG A 562 -32.03 -2.07 17.92
CA ARG A 562 -31.42 -3.26 18.51
C ARG A 562 -30.43 -3.95 17.55
N GLU A 563 -30.70 -3.85 16.25
CA GLU A 563 -29.83 -4.32 15.18
C GLU A 563 -28.95 -3.15 14.71
N GLY A 564 -27.65 -3.19 15.01
CA GLY A 564 -26.65 -2.27 14.43
C GLY A 564 -25.49 -1.92 15.36
N THR A 565 -24.57 -1.10 14.85
CA THR A 565 -23.36 -0.63 15.56
C THR A 565 -23.63 0.48 16.59
N GLY A 566 -24.86 1.01 16.64
CA GLY A 566 -25.25 2.02 17.62
C GLY A 566 -24.51 3.37 17.43
N PRO A 567 -24.32 4.17 18.49
CA PRO A 567 -23.67 5.48 18.37
C PRO A 567 -22.18 5.40 18.02
N ALA A 568 -21.53 4.23 18.18
CA ALA A 568 -20.12 4.05 17.82
C ALA A 568 -19.86 4.22 16.31
N ALA A 569 -20.88 4.00 15.46
CA ALA A 569 -20.78 4.26 14.02
C ALA A 569 -20.51 5.74 13.69
N LEU A 570 -20.89 6.67 14.58
CA LEU A 570 -20.79 8.11 14.31
C LEU A 570 -19.36 8.65 14.37
N VAL A 571 -18.40 7.81 14.72
CA VAL A 571 -17.01 8.18 14.99
C VAL A 571 -16.00 7.19 14.39
N ASP A 572 -16.45 6.27 13.52
CA ASP A 572 -15.61 5.20 12.95
C ASP A 572 -15.05 5.53 11.54
N ARG A 573 -15.37 6.73 11.05
CA ARG A 573 -15.02 7.30 9.74
C ARG A 573 -15.56 6.48 8.57
N ARG A 574 -16.75 5.89 8.68
CA ARG A 574 -17.38 5.09 7.63
C ARG A 574 -18.79 5.57 7.32
N THR A 575 -19.03 5.87 6.05
CA THR A 575 -20.37 6.19 5.55
C THR A 575 -20.85 5.22 4.46
N ARG A 576 -19.98 4.31 4.00
CA ARG A 576 -20.26 3.35 2.93
C ARG A 576 -20.31 1.92 3.46
N GLY A 577 -21.42 1.24 3.19
CA GLY A 577 -21.64 -0.14 3.58
C GLY A 577 -23.12 -0.41 3.85
N GLU A 578 -23.41 -1.54 4.48
CA GLU A 578 -24.74 -1.84 4.99
C GLU A 578 -25.11 -0.86 6.11
N LEU A 579 -26.32 -0.29 6.05
CA LEU A 579 -26.75 0.78 6.97
C LEU A 579 -26.60 0.40 8.45
N THR A 580 -26.87 -0.84 8.82
CA THR A 580 -26.75 -1.31 10.21
C THR A 580 -25.31 -1.39 10.70
N GLN A 581 -24.32 -1.31 9.80
CA GLN A 581 -22.90 -1.35 10.12
C GLN A 581 -22.26 0.03 10.15
N VAL A 582 -22.79 0.99 9.39
CA VAL A 582 -22.16 2.31 9.15
C VAL A 582 -23.00 3.50 9.63
N ALA A 583 -24.02 3.24 10.44
CA ALA A 583 -24.88 4.31 10.93
C ALA A 583 -25.46 4.03 12.31
N TRP A 584 -25.64 5.13 13.06
CA TRP A 584 -26.57 5.15 14.17
C TRP A 584 -27.99 5.33 13.63
N LEU A 585 -28.90 4.46 14.08
CA LEU A 585 -30.31 4.46 13.72
C LEU A 585 -31.15 4.49 15.00
N ALA A 586 -32.19 5.32 15.03
CA ALA A 586 -33.12 5.43 16.14
C ALA A 586 -34.56 5.56 15.63
N ASP A 587 -35.52 5.15 16.45
CA ASP A 587 -36.95 5.32 16.19
C ASP A 587 -37.39 6.77 16.46
N THR A 588 -38.38 7.28 15.73
CA THR A 588 -38.83 8.68 15.86
C THR A 588 -40.03 8.86 16.81
N SER A 589 -40.38 7.85 17.62
CA SER A 589 -41.46 7.92 18.62
C SER A 589 -41.17 8.87 19.79
N ALA A 590 -39.91 9.24 19.99
CA ALA A 590 -39.48 10.21 21.00
C ALA A 590 -38.44 11.18 20.40
N ALA A 591 -38.19 12.29 21.10
CA ALA A 591 -37.09 13.18 20.78
C ALA A 591 -35.76 12.44 20.86
N GLN A 592 -35.00 12.45 19.77
CA GLN A 592 -33.72 11.74 19.69
C GLN A 592 -32.54 12.71 19.82
N TRP A 593 -31.45 12.22 20.39
CA TRP A 593 -30.18 12.92 20.45
C TRP A 593 -29.01 11.94 20.36
N VAL A 594 -27.88 12.43 19.87
CA VAL A 594 -26.58 11.76 19.93
C VAL A 594 -25.57 12.71 20.55
N ARG A 595 -24.69 12.18 21.40
CA ARG A 595 -23.69 12.96 22.12
C ARG A 595 -22.30 12.35 21.95
N LEU A 596 -21.35 13.17 21.55
CA LEU A 596 -19.92 12.89 21.58
C LEU A 596 -19.33 13.54 22.83
N GLN A 597 -18.63 12.75 23.65
CA GLN A 597 -17.96 13.22 24.87
C GLN A 597 -16.45 12.97 24.77
N TRP A 598 -15.65 14.01 24.97
CA TRP A 598 -14.19 13.94 25.07
C TRP A 598 -13.74 13.97 26.53
N GLN A 599 -12.54 13.43 26.78
CA GLN A 599 -11.86 13.53 28.07
C GLN A 599 -11.20 14.90 28.25
N GLU A 600 -10.74 15.48 27.16
CA GLU A 600 -10.06 16.77 27.13
C GLU A 600 -11.02 17.88 26.68
N ILE A 601 -10.80 19.10 27.17
CA ILE A 601 -11.49 20.29 26.64
C ILE A 601 -10.87 20.63 25.28
N MET A 602 -11.72 20.62 24.26
CA MET A 602 -11.38 20.93 22.88
C MET A 602 -11.86 22.33 22.53
N GLU A 603 -11.12 23.03 21.68
CA GLU A 603 -11.62 24.20 20.96
C GLU A 603 -12.10 23.72 19.58
N THR A 604 -13.37 23.96 19.24
CA THR A 604 -13.98 23.47 18.00
C THR A 604 -14.57 24.62 17.20
N ARG A 605 -14.29 24.65 15.90
CA ARG A 605 -14.74 25.72 14.98
C ARG A 605 -15.69 25.24 13.89
N ALA A 606 -15.81 23.93 13.71
CA ALA A 606 -16.75 23.37 12.77
C ALA A 606 -17.16 21.94 13.14
N VAL A 607 -18.36 21.56 12.70
CA VAL A 607 -18.88 20.19 12.73
C VAL A 607 -19.39 19.84 11.34
N VAL A 608 -19.13 18.61 10.88
CA VAL A 608 -19.74 18.05 9.67
C VAL A 608 -20.61 16.87 10.05
N LEU A 609 -21.88 16.91 9.67
CA LEU A 609 -22.83 15.81 9.86
C LEU A 609 -23.05 15.09 8.54
N TYR A 610 -22.90 13.77 8.53
CA TYR A 610 -23.11 12.92 7.35
C TYR A 610 -24.45 12.21 7.46
N ALA A 611 -25.35 12.50 6.51
CA ALA A 611 -26.61 11.78 6.40
C ALA A 611 -26.40 10.35 5.90
N LEU A 612 -27.42 9.51 6.05
CA LEU A 612 -27.43 8.15 5.54
C LEU A 612 -27.33 8.14 4.00
N ARG A 613 -26.46 7.29 3.45
CA ARG A 613 -26.37 7.06 2.00
C ARG A 613 -27.52 6.15 1.53
N GLY A 614 -28.22 6.59 0.48
CA GLY A 614 -29.05 5.73 -0.38
C GLY A 614 -30.50 5.46 0.04
N LYS A 615 -31.11 4.55 -0.71
CA LYS A 615 -32.42 3.91 -0.48
C LYS A 615 -32.16 2.41 -0.55
N THR A 616 -32.59 1.64 0.45
CA THR A 616 -32.49 0.18 0.41
C THR A 616 -33.78 -0.42 -0.14
N LYS A 617 -33.78 -1.72 -0.44
CA LYS A 617 -35.03 -2.47 -0.70
C LYS A 617 -36.02 -2.35 0.48
N GLU A 618 -35.50 -2.10 1.67
CA GLU A 618 -36.24 -2.06 2.93
C GLU A 618 -36.70 -0.65 3.33
N GLY A 619 -36.31 0.41 2.63
CA GLY A 619 -36.74 1.76 2.98
C GLY A 619 -35.91 2.91 2.39
N GLY A 620 -36.30 4.14 2.73
CA GLY A 620 -35.63 5.39 2.32
C GLY A 620 -36.33 6.16 1.18
N PRO A 621 -35.85 7.38 0.85
CA PRO A 621 -34.70 8.05 1.44
C PRO A 621 -34.96 8.52 2.88
N TRP A 622 -33.92 8.51 3.72
CA TRP A 622 -33.95 9.10 5.07
C TRP A 622 -33.35 10.49 5.02
N ARG A 623 -34.04 11.47 5.57
CA ARG A 623 -33.64 12.87 5.52
C ARG A 623 -33.73 13.46 6.91
N VAL A 624 -32.65 14.08 7.35
CA VAL A 624 -32.64 14.98 8.51
C VAL A 624 -32.64 16.40 7.96
N ARG A 625 -33.77 17.10 8.09
CA ARG A 625 -33.98 18.43 7.50
C ARG A 625 -33.67 19.58 8.45
N ARG A 626 -33.88 19.35 9.74
CA ARG A 626 -33.59 20.33 10.80
C ARG A 626 -33.13 19.63 12.07
N GLY A 627 -32.41 20.38 12.89
CA GLY A 627 -31.95 19.96 14.21
C GLY A 627 -31.19 21.07 14.92
N GLU A 628 -30.51 20.72 16.00
CA GLU A 628 -29.64 21.63 16.74
C GLU A 628 -28.34 20.93 17.12
N LEU A 629 -27.22 21.66 17.00
CA LEU A 629 -25.96 21.31 17.65
C LEU A 629 -25.91 22.08 18.98
N VAL A 630 -25.61 21.38 20.07
CA VAL A 630 -25.48 21.96 21.41
C VAL A 630 -24.13 21.58 21.99
N PHE A 631 -23.39 22.57 22.48
CA PHE A 631 -22.04 22.41 22.99
C PHE A 631 -22.05 22.48 24.51
N PHE A 632 -21.32 21.58 25.17
CA PHE A 632 -21.19 21.55 26.61
C PHE A 632 -19.73 21.64 27.03
N GLN A 633 -19.48 22.32 28.14
CA GLN A 633 -18.23 22.26 28.86
C GLN A 633 -18.56 21.85 30.30
N GLN A 634 -18.06 20.69 30.74
CA GLN A 634 -18.27 20.17 32.09
C GLN A 634 -19.76 20.09 32.46
N GLY A 635 -20.58 19.67 31.51
CA GLY A 635 -22.04 19.54 31.67
C GLY A 635 -22.85 20.83 31.55
N ARG A 636 -22.22 22.01 31.46
CA ARG A 636 -22.90 23.28 31.22
C ARG A 636 -22.99 23.58 29.73
N GLU A 637 -24.16 23.99 29.24
CA GLU A 637 -24.30 24.48 27.87
C GLU A 637 -23.50 25.77 27.69
N VAL A 638 -22.61 25.79 26.69
CA VAL A 638 -21.74 26.93 26.36
C VAL A 638 -22.05 27.53 24.98
N GLY A 639 -22.86 26.85 24.17
CA GLY A 639 -23.32 27.39 22.91
C GLY A 639 -24.24 26.43 22.15
N ARG A 640 -24.86 26.96 21.10
CA ARG A 640 -25.73 26.20 20.20
C ARG A 640 -25.66 26.74 18.77
N VAL A 641 -25.83 25.86 17.79
CA VAL A 641 -25.90 26.21 16.36
C VAL A 641 -27.11 25.52 15.74
N PRO A 642 -28.03 26.26 15.09
CA PRO A 642 -29.18 25.66 14.43
C PRO A 642 -28.77 24.91 13.15
N VAL A 643 -29.29 23.69 12.99
CA VAL A 643 -29.24 22.97 11.72
C VAL A 643 -30.52 23.33 10.96
N ALA A 644 -30.41 24.35 10.09
CA ALA A 644 -31.55 24.92 9.37
C ALA A 644 -31.70 24.41 7.92
N ARG A 645 -30.93 23.38 7.53
CA ARG A 645 -30.92 22.79 6.19
C ARG A 645 -30.79 21.28 6.25
N GLU A 646 -31.22 20.64 5.17
CA GLU A 646 -31.14 19.20 5.01
C GLU A 646 -29.69 18.71 4.94
N LEU A 647 -29.43 17.60 5.64
CA LEU A 647 -28.13 16.96 5.69
C LEU A 647 -27.86 16.13 4.42
N SER A 648 -26.68 16.31 3.86
CA SER A 648 -26.12 15.54 2.75
C SER A 648 -25.38 14.30 3.22
N ALA A 649 -25.44 13.24 2.44
CA ALA A 649 -24.65 12.03 2.66
C ALA A 649 -23.16 12.20 2.32
N GLU A 650 -22.80 13.27 1.58
CA GLU A 650 -21.41 13.68 1.37
C GLU A 650 -20.90 14.61 2.49
N GLY A 651 -21.71 14.84 3.52
CA GLY A 651 -21.38 15.69 4.66
C GLY A 651 -21.95 17.10 4.54
N THR A 652 -22.46 17.63 5.65
CA THR A 652 -22.95 19.02 5.76
C THR A 652 -22.18 19.73 6.83
N ARG A 653 -21.36 20.70 6.42
CA ARG A 653 -20.49 21.48 7.31
C ARG A 653 -21.25 22.63 7.96
N PHE A 654 -20.99 22.85 9.24
CA PHE A 654 -21.46 23.98 10.04
C PHE A 654 -20.24 24.66 10.68
N ASP A 655 -19.93 25.87 10.23
CA ASP A 655 -18.85 26.69 10.78
C ASP A 655 -19.41 27.68 11.81
N PHE A 656 -18.62 27.94 12.85
CA PHE A 656 -18.96 28.85 13.94
C PHE A 656 -17.69 29.40 14.60
N PRO A 657 -17.77 30.53 15.34
CA PRO A 657 -16.63 31.00 16.14
C PRO A 657 -16.15 29.89 17.07
N PRO A 658 -14.83 29.72 17.29
CA PRO A 658 -14.32 28.63 18.11
C PRO A 658 -14.98 28.56 19.50
N VAL A 659 -15.49 27.38 19.86
CA VAL A 659 -16.13 27.09 21.15
C VAL A 659 -15.27 26.13 21.94
N ARG A 660 -14.99 26.46 23.21
CA ARG A 660 -14.37 25.53 24.16
C ARG A 660 -15.43 24.57 24.70
N MET A 661 -15.25 23.28 24.50
CA MET A 661 -16.24 22.25 24.86
C MET A 661 -15.56 20.90 25.13
N ASP A 662 -16.17 20.09 25.99
CA ASP A 662 -15.82 18.68 26.18
C ASP A 662 -16.96 17.74 25.73
N ALA A 663 -18.11 18.28 25.32
CA ALA A 663 -19.17 17.51 24.70
C ALA A 663 -19.90 18.25 23.57
N LEU A 664 -20.32 17.49 22.57
CA LEU A 664 -21.15 17.91 21.45
C LEU A 664 -22.40 17.04 21.41
N GLU A 665 -23.58 17.64 21.37
CA GLU A 665 -24.84 16.94 21.19
C GLU A 665 -25.54 17.40 19.92
N PHE A 666 -25.97 16.45 19.08
CA PHE A 666 -26.85 16.72 17.95
C PHE A 666 -28.27 16.22 18.24
N ARG A 667 -29.24 17.10 18.03
CA ARG A 667 -30.68 16.87 18.24
C ARG A 667 -31.43 17.00 16.92
N PRO A 668 -31.70 15.93 16.17
CA PRO A 668 -32.56 16.00 14.99
C PRO A 668 -34.00 16.35 15.39
N THR A 669 -34.60 17.33 14.72
CA THR A 669 -35.97 17.82 15.03
C THR A 669 -36.96 17.61 13.90
N VAL A 670 -36.52 17.69 12.64
CA VAL A 670 -37.37 17.40 11.47
C VAL A 670 -36.71 16.31 10.65
N VAL A 671 -37.35 15.14 10.62
CA VAL A 671 -36.82 13.92 9.99
C VAL A 671 -37.90 13.26 9.14
N ASP A 672 -37.49 12.74 7.98
CA ASP A 672 -38.33 11.95 7.08
C ASP A 672 -37.66 10.60 6.80
N GLY A 673 -38.45 9.55 6.63
CA GLY A 673 -37.96 8.24 6.17
C GLY A 673 -38.47 7.08 7.00
N LYS A 674 -38.48 5.89 6.39
CA LYS A 674 -38.88 4.64 7.05
C LYS A 674 -37.89 3.54 6.72
N LEU A 675 -37.62 2.64 7.67
CA LEU A 675 -36.89 1.40 7.48
C LEU A 675 -37.79 0.24 7.91
N ARG A 676 -38.04 -0.72 7.00
CA ARG A 676 -38.99 -1.83 7.20
C ARG A 676 -40.38 -1.35 7.67
N GLY A 677 -40.83 -0.23 7.10
CA GLY A 677 -42.12 0.40 7.45
C GLY A 677 -42.16 1.23 8.73
N ARG A 678 -41.10 1.23 9.55
CA ARG A 678 -41.00 2.01 10.79
C ARG A 678 -40.34 3.37 10.55
N PRO A 679 -40.90 4.49 11.05
CA PRO A 679 -40.24 5.80 11.03
C PRO A 679 -38.91 5.76 11.78
N ILE A 680 -37.83 6.18 11.13
CA ILE A 680 -36.50 6.23 11.77
C ILE A 680 -35.80 7.55 11.48
N THR A 681 -34.88 7.90 12.36
CA THR A 681 -33.83 8.89 12.14
C THR A 681 -32.46 8.22 12.21
N GLY A 682 -31.44 8.85 11.66
CA GLY A 682 -30.08 8.35 11.77
C GLY A 682 -29.05 9.30 11.17
N LEU A 683 -27.80 9.02 11.50
CA LEU A 683 -26.61 9.66 10.97
C LEU A 683 -25.58 8.58 10.68
N ALA A 684 -24.81 8.79 9.62
CA ALA A 684 -23.72 7.90 9.28
C ALA A 684 -22.47 8.25 10.10
N GLU A 685 -22.10 9.53 10.14
CA GLU A 685 -20.84 9.99 10.73
C GLU A 685 -20.97 11.42 11.26
N ILE A 686 -20.16 11.75 12.26
CA ILE A 686 -19.93 13.12 12.72
C ILE A 686 -18.43 13.37 12.69
N THR A 687 -18.00 14.47 12.06
CA THR A 687 -16.61 14.93 12.16
C THR A 687 -16.53 16.32 12.74
N THR A 688 -15.40 16.65 13.34
CA THR A 688 -15.13 17.98 13.88
C THR A 688 -13.93 18.63 13.21
N SER A 689 -13.82 19.95 13.33
CA SER A 689 -12.55 20.66 13.19
C SER A 689 -12.23 21.23 14.57
N SER A 690 -11.39 20.49 15.29
CA SER A 690 -11.09 20.73 16.70
C SER A 690 -9.58 20.76 16.93
N ARG A 691 -9.17 21.45 17.99
CA ARG A 691 -7.82 21.35 18.57
C ARG A 691 -7.91 21.25 20.08
N LEU A 692 -6.87 20.76 20.72
CA LEU A 692 -6.76 20.83 22.18
C LEU A 692 -6.80 22.30 22.62
N ALA A 693 -7.66 22.64 23.58
CA ALA A 693 -7.75 24.02 24.07
C ALA A 693 -6.44 24.44 24.73
N TRP A 694 -6.01 25.69 24.56
CA TRP A 694 -4.87 26.22 25.31
C TRP A 694 -5.25 26.34 26.79
N GLU A 695 -4.30 26.01 27.68
CA GLU A 695 -4.47 26.15 29.13
C GLU A 695 -4.56 27.62 29.55
#